data_AF-A0A6P3ACU7-F1
#
_entry.id   AF-A0A6P3ACU7-F1
#
_cell.length_a   1.000
_cell.length_b   1.000
_cell.length_c   1.000
_cell.angle_alpha   90.00
_cell.angle_beta   90.00
_cell.angle_gamma   90.00
#
_symmetry.space_group_name_H-M   'P 1'
#
loop_
_entity.id
_entity.type
_entity.pdbx_description
1 polymer ?
#
loop_
_entity_poly.entity_id
_entity_poly.type
_entity_poly.pdbx_seq_one_letter_code
_entity_poly.pdbx_strand_id
1 'polypeptide(L)'
;MRCALCGSENPPGARFCQECQAVLSRTCPQCGHDVAPAARFCSHCGVPLAAPTAASTPSWPSGREPPPTPVHYTPDHLAERIRAEHAAMAARGEPAGERKTVTALFADMAGSTALIHDLDPEVAHRLIVPVVELMMEAVHYYEGYVAKSLGDGILALFGAPIAHEDHAQRALFAALRMQQAMRQHGDRIRLQEGIPLQIRVGVHTGEVVVRSIRTDDLHTDYDPLGHTIHIASRIEGIAAPTSILVSESTHKLAEGYFEFKALGATQLKGIPAPLRVYEVLGLGALRTRLQLAAHRGLARFVGRETEMEHLNRARETVSAGQGRVVGVAGEAGVGKSRLFHEFKERSRRGALVLETFSVSHGKAYSNLPLIELLKNYFQITTQDDERRCREKVIGKALALERSFEDLVPYVLYLLGIGEGEPVLVEMDPQIRRERTFDAIRQLLARESRNQPVHLLFEDLQWLDRETEAFLTGLIDHVPDARILLLVNYRPEYQPAWARAAHCSTLRLEPLGPADAQGLLAALLGDDRTLVPLKQRILEKTEGNPFFMEEVVQTLVEERSLLGEPGRYRVVETPATLHIPTTVQGVLAARIDRLPVDEKELLQALAVIGHEFPFSLIRRICGEAPARDDELRRLLAHLEAAEFIYECPAFPEVNYSFKHALTQEVAGRSLLTERRTTLHERTAQAIELLFPTRIADYCSELAHHYSQSGNIPKAVEYLHRAAQQALRHAAHHDAMNHLEAALALLKGMPDTPLRAHWELTLLLSLGPVLMDVRGYGANEVGRIYRRALALCEHTGDASQRFATQLGLRMHHVVRGEYALAIELGMQMLSTARDANDSGFLTEAHSALGSCLFLQGDFDAARTQMERALALYDPEQHQAHVFAHGVDPGIRALSFLVLILWIQGYPDQALKRSAEALALARNFSYGPSLAFSLTYTAHLHQLRREPMLAAERAEAVIAVSTEHGLPYWLAWGTLLRGWATSAQGNLPDGIAQMRLGLDAQRAAGGEDQRPYSLALLADSYWRAGDREAALGMLDEAMAVVEQSGEHCYEAELFRLTGLYLAGGADQEGTEPECVDAAIDCFHRAIARARRQGARALELRAASDFARLLQRQGKTAEATQVLRDVYTWFTEGFDTRDLQEAKALLDALGAQAE
;
A
#
# COMPACT_ATOMS: atom_id res chain seq x y z
N MET A 1 -35.40 60.93 -33.91
CA MET A 1 -34.92 60.11 -32.78
C MET A 1 -33.45 59.81 -33.00
N ARG A 2 -32.58 60.02 -31.99
CA ARG A 2 -31.15 59.76 -32.13
C ARG A 2 -30.83 58.33 -31.68
N CYS A 3 -30.11 57.55 -32.48
CA CYS A 3 -29.77 56.17 -32.14
C CYS A 3 -28.81 56.14 -30.95
N ALA A 4 -29.14 55.38 -29.90
CA ALA A 4 -28.29 55.23 -28.72
C ALA A 4 -27.01 54.42 -28.98
N LEU A 5 -26.97 53.63 -30.07
CA LEU A 5 -25.84 52.75 -30.40
C LEU A 5 -24.79 53.44 -31.30
N CYS A 6 -25.22 54.12 -32.37
CA CYS A 6 -24.30 54.78 -33.31
C CYS A 6 -24.44 56.31 -33.39
N GLY A 7 -25.39 56.91 -32.65
CA GLY A 7 -25.54 58.36 -32.55
C GLY A 7 -26.24 59.06 -33.72
N SER A 8 -26.75 58.34 -34.72
CA SER A 8 -27.34 58.95 -35.92
C SER A 8 -28.79 59.38 -35.77
N GLU A 9 -29.18 60.43 -36.52
CA GLU A 9 -30.53 60.97 -36.52
C GLU A 9 -31.45 60.14 -37.42
N ASN A 10 -32.55 59.67 -36.84
CA ASN A 10 -33.57 58.87 -37.52
C ASN A 10 -34.92 59.60 -37.52
N PRO A 11 -35.77 59.41 -38.56
CA PRO A 11 -37.06 60.07 -38.65
C PRO A 11 -38.00 59.67 -37.49
N PRO A 12 -38.95 60.55 -37.08
CA PRO A 12 -39.95 60.23 -36.06
C PRO A 12 -40.79 59.01 -36.48
N GLY A 13 -40.93 58.00 -35.61
CA GLY A 13 -41.65 56.76 -35.90
C GLY A 13 -40.81 55.61 -36.48
N ALA A 14 -39.51 55.79 -36.72
CA ALA A 14 -38.62 54.72 -37.17
C ALA A 14 -38.42 53.64 -36.09
N ARG A 15 -38.73 52.37 -36.42
CA ARG A 15 -38.57 51.22 -35.50
C ARG A 15 -37.15 50.68 -35.43
N PHE A 16 -36.34 50.92 -36.46
CA PHE A 16 -34.94 50.53 -36.55
C PHE A 16 -34.11 51.71 -37.01
N CYS A 17 -32.86 51.75 -36.58
CA CYS A 17 -31.88 52.73 -37.03
C CYS A 17 -31.50 52.45 -38.49
N GLN A 18 -31.56 53.46 -39.36
CA GLN A 18 -31.28 53.29 -40.78
C GLN A 18 -29.81 52.95 -41.07
N GLU A 19 -28.88 53.32 -40.19
CA GLU A 19 -27.44 53.00 -40.34
C GLU A 19 -27.03 51.66 -39.71
N CYS A 20 -27.34 51.42 -38.43
CA CYS A 20 -26.84 50.25 -37.71
C CYS A 20 -27.91 49.17 -37.43
N GLN A 21 -29.12 49.36 -37.92
CA GLN A 21 -30.28 48.48 -37.71
C GLN A 21 -30.69 48.25 -36.25
N ALA A 22 -30.11 48.98 -35.30
CA ALA A 22 -30.51 48.90 -33.89
C ALA A 22 -31.98 49.28 -33.70
N VAL A 23 -32.71 48.50 -32.90
CA VAL A 23 -34.14 48.74 -32.60
C VAL A 23 -34.28 50.04 -31.81
N LEU A 24 -35.05 51.00 -32.35
CA LEU A 24 -35.27 52.33 -31.74
C LEU A 24 -36.61 52.43 -31.00
N SER A 25 -37.59 51.62 -31.36
CA SER A 25 -38.87 51.48 -30.65
C SER A 25 -39.47 50.09 -30.89
N ARG A 26 -40.20 49.55 -29.91
CA ARG A 26 -40.92 48.28 -29.99
C ARG A 26 -42.40 48.53 -29.75
N THR A 27 -43.28 47.75 -30.35
CA THR A 27 -44.71 47.81 -30.01
C THR A 27 -45.03 46.79 -28.93
N CYS A 28 -45.85 47.19 -27.96
CA CYS A 28 -46.39 46.30 -26.97
C CYS A 28 -47.25 45.23 -27.66
N PRO A 29 -46.98 43.93 -27.48
CA PRO A 29 -47.73 42.87 -28.16
C PRO A 29 -49.20 42.78 -27.71
N GLN A 30 -49.54 43.37 -26.56
CA GLN A 30 -50.89 43.33 -26.01
C GLN A 30 -51.75 44.54 -26.41
N CYS A 31 -51.20 45.76 -26.45
CA CYS A 31 -51.98 46.98 -26.71
C CYS A 31 -51.51 47.79 -27.92
N GLY A 32 -50.45 47.37 -28.60
CA GLY A 32 -49.91 48.05 -29.79
C GLY A 32 -49.22 49.39 -29.53
N HIS A 33 -49.09 49.83 -28.28
CA HIS A 33 -48.43 51.09 -27.93
C HIS A 33 -46.92 51.02 -28.17
N ASP A 34 -46.32 52.08 -28.70
CA ASP A 34 -44.87 52.17 -28.88
C ASP A 34 -44.17 52.32 -27.52
N VAL A 35 -43.19 51.47 -27.26
CA VAL A 35 -42.43 51.39 -26.02
C VAL A 35 -40.95 51.50 -26.34
N ALA A 36 -40.20 52.15 -25.45
CA ALA A 36 -38.76 52.27 -25.57
C ALA A 36 -38.09 50.87 -25.59
N PRO A 37 -36.99 50.66 -26.35
CA PRO A 37 -36.34 49.36 -26.50
C PRO A 37 -35.85 48.74 -25.18
N ALA A 38 -35.54 49.59 -24.18
CA ALA A 38 -35.07 49.18 -22.86
C ALA A 38 -36.20 49.03 -21.82
N ALA A 39 -37.46 49.30 -22.17
CA ALA A 39 -38.58 49.23 -21.24
C ALA A 39 -38.91 47.78 -20.89
N ARG A 40 -38.87 47.46 -19.58
CA ARG A 40 -39.24 46.14 -19.04
C ARG A 40 -40.75 45.93 -18.92
N PHE A 41 -41.53 47.01 -18.97
CA PHE A 41 -43.00 46.98 -18.90
C PHE A 41 -43.58 48.00 -19.89
N CYS A 42 -44.76 47.73 -20.43
CA CYS A 42 -45.48 48.71 -21.24
C CYS A 42 -46.00 49.85 -20.36
N SER A 43 -45.60 51.09 -20.63
CA SER A 43 -46.05 52.28 -19.90
C SER A 43 -47.54 52.58 -20.03
N HIS A 44 -48.24 51.95 -20.99
CA HIS A 44 -49.67 52.17 -21.22
C HIS A 44 -50.58 51.09 -20.60
N CYS A 45 -50.22 49.80 -20.70
CA CYS A 45 -51.06 48.70 -20.21
C CYS A 45 -50.43 47.86 -19.07
N GLY A 46 -49.18 48.14 -18.70
CA GLY A 46 -48.50 47.49 -17.58
C GLY A 46 -47.96 46.08 -17.85
N VAL A 47 -48.15 45.51 -19.05
CA VAL A 47 -47.67 44.15 -19.35
C VAL A 47 -46.14 44.08 -19.31
N PRO A 48 -45.53 43.07 -18.67
CA PRO A 48 -44.09 42.82 -18.76
C PRO A 48 -43.67 42.49 -20.20
N LEU A 49 -42.58 43.09 -20.64
CA LEU A 49 -41.98 42.91 -21.96
C LEU A 49 -40.69 42.09 -21.81
N ALA A 50 -40.52 41.05 -22.63
CA ALA A 50 -39.33 40.19 -22.59
C ALA A 50 -38.04 41.03 -22.79
N ALA A 51 -37.03 40.76 -21.96
CA ALA A 51 -35.76 41.50 -21.99
C ALA A 51 -35.13 41.42 -23.40
N PRO A 52 -34.56 42.52 -23.93
CA PRO A 52 -33.92 42.50 -25.23
C PRO A 52 -32.74 41.53 -25.22
N THR A 53 -32.81 40.48 -26.05
CA THR A 53 -31.64 39.71 -26.48
C THR A 53 -30.66 40.67 -27.11
N ALA A 54 -29.43 40.75 -26.58
CA ALA A 54 -28.36 41.54 -27.15
C ALA A 54 -28.09 41.05 -28.57
N ALA A 55 -28.50 41.85 -29.56
CA ALA A 55 -28.09 41.63 -30.93
C ALA A 55 -26.60 41.94 -31.04
N SER A 56 -25.87 40.99 -31.63
CA SER A 56 -24.47 41.06 -32.04
C SER A 56 -24.11 42.42 -32.65
N THR A 57 -23.14 43.10 -32.03
CA THR A 57 -22.47 44.28 -32.57
C THR A 57 -21.68 43.93 -33.84
N PRO A 58 -21.79 44.70 -34.93
CA PRO A 58 -20.84 44.62 -36.04
C PRO A 58 -19.57 45.41 -35.69
N SER A 59 -18.42 44.75 -35.74
CA SER A 59 -17.09 45.34 -35.51
C SER A 59 -16.62 46.13 -36.74
N TRP A 60 -16.12 47.36 -36.51
CA TRP A 60 -15.24 48.08 -37.45
C TRP A 60 -13.84 48.18 -36.83
N PRO A 61 -12.76 48.16 -37.64
CA PRO A 61 -11.43 47.85 -37.18
C PRO A 61 -10.73 49.09 -36.61
N SER A 62 -10.28 49.01 -35.37
CA SER A 62 -9.32 49.97 -34.81
C SER A 62 -8.28 49.24 -33.96
N GLY A 63 -7.07 49.10 -34.54
CA GLY A 63 -5.79 49.21 -33.86
C GLY A 63 -5.42 48.16 -32.81
N ARG A 64 -4.52 47.25 -33.22
CA ARG A 64 -3.79 46.24 -32.42
C ARG A 64 -4.67 45.21 -31.71
N GLU A 65 -4.92 44.11 -32.42
CA GLU A 65 -5.32 42.84 -31.82
C GLU A 65 -4.18 42.31 -30.91
N PRO A 66 -4.45 41.98 -29.64
CA PRO A 66 -3.63 41.02 -28.91
C PRO A 66 -3.79 39.63 -29.55
N PRO A 67 -2.83 38.70 -29.38
CA PRO A 67 -2.87 37.40 -30.04
C PRO A 67 -4.16 36.62 -29.71
N PRO A 68 -4.74 35.85 -30.66
CA PRO A 68 -6.01 35.16 -30.45
C PRO A 68 -5.91 34.06 -29.38
N THR A 69 -6.99 33.87 -28.63
CA THR A 69 -7.16 32.81 -27.63
C THR A 69 -7.07 31.40 -28.25
N PRO A 70 -6.70 30.37 -27.46
CA PRO A 70 -6.58 28.98 -27.94
C PRO A 70 -7.84 28.34 -28.57
N VAL A 71 -9.01 28.97 -28.44
CA VAL A 71 -10.30 28.32 -28.69
C VAL A 71 -10.78 28.48 -30.13
N HIS A 72 -10.27 29.45 -30.90
CA HIS A 72 -10.77 29.74 -32.26
C HIS A 72 -10.31 28.74 -33.34
N TYR A 73 -9.38 27.86 -33.02
CA TYR A 73 -8.78 26.90 -33.95
C TYR A 73 -9.04 25.43 -33.57
N THR A 74 -9.82 25.19 -32.51
CA THR A 74 -10.14 23.85 -32.00
C THR A 74 -11.44 23.35 -32.64
N PRO A 75 -11.52 22.11 -33.17
CA PRO A 75 -12.74 21.55 -33.75
C PRO A 75 -13.95 21.62 -32.78
N ASP A 76 -15.15 21.90 -33.29
CA ASP A 76 -16.34 22.21 -32.46
C ASP A 76 -16.63 21.18 -31.36
N HIS A 77 -16.53 19.89 -31.67
CA HIS A 77 -16.79 18.80 -30.72
C HIS A 77 -15.77 18.76 -29.56
N LEU A 78 -14.52 19.10 -29.81
CA LEU A 78 -13.46 19.17 -28.82
C LEU A 78 -13.59 20.48 -28.03
N ALA A 79 -13.88 21.58 -28.72
CA ALA A 79 -14.11 22.89 -28.11
C ALA A 79 -15.31 22.89 -27.16
N GLU A 80 -16.41 22.18 -27.48
CA GLU A 80 -17.58 22.03 -26.60
C GLU A 80 -17.24 21.29 -25.31
N ARG A 81 -16.51 20.16 -25.39
CA ARG A 81 -16.09 19.39 -24.21
C ARG A 81 -15.12 20.19 -23.33
N ILE A 82 -14.16 20.85 -23.95
CA ILE A 82 -13.22 21.73 -23.26
C ILE A 82 -13.97 22.90 -22.59
N ARG A 83 -14.92 23.53 -23.29
CA ARG A 83 -15.76 24.61 -22.71
C ARG A 83 -16.59 24.12 -21.52
N ALA A 84 -17.15 22.91 -21.58
CA ALA A 84 -17.89 22.33 -20.47
C ALA A 84 -16.99 22.14 -19.24
N GLU A 85 -15.79 21.58 -19.43
CA GLU A 85 -14.81 21.39 -18.35
C GLU A 85 -14.30 22.75 -17.81
N HIS A 86 -14.11 23.74 -18.68
CA HIS A 86 -13.69 25.09 -18.32
C HIS A 86 -14.76 25.84 -17.52
N ALA A 87 -16.01 25.79 -17.97
CA ALA A 87 -17.14 26.41 -17.27
C ALA A 87 -17.32 25.77 -15.88
N ALA A 88 -17.16 24.45 -15.80
CA ALA A 88 -17.20 23.71 -14.56
C ALA A 88 -16.07 24.13 -13.59
N MET A 89 -14.82 24.21 -14.05
CA MET A 89 -13.71 24.67 -13.21
C MET A 89 -13.86 26.15 -12.80
N ALA A 90 -14.29 27.02 -13.71
CA ALA A 90 -14.48 28.44 -13.44
C ALA A 90 -15.61 28.72 -12.43
N ALA A 91 -16.69 27.92 -12.45
CA ALA A 91 -17.78 28.02 -11.47
C ALA A 91 -17.32 27.74 -10.02
N ARG A 92 -16.17 27.10 -9.84
CA ARG A 92 -15.63 26.67 -8.54
C ARG A 92 -14.60 27.62 -7.91
N GLY A 93 -14.12 28.65 -8.63
CA GLY A 93 -13.16 29.65 -8.14
C GLY A 93 -11.69 29.21 -8.10
N GLU A 94 -10.78 30.09 -7.63
CA GLU A 94 -9.32 29.88 -7.60
C GLU A 94 -8.77 28.58 -6.95
N PRO A 95 -9.39 27.97 -5.91
CA PRO A 95 -8.93 26.70 -5.35
C PRO A 95 -9.30 25.46 -6.19
N ALA A 96 -10.00 25.62 -7.31
CA ALA A 96 -10.43 24.53 -8.19
C ALA A 96 -9.35 24.14 -9.20
N GLY A 97 -8.53 23.16 -8.84
CA GLY A 97 -7.63 22.51 -9.77
C GLY A 97 -7.60 21.00 -9.59
N GLU A 98 -6.94 20.32 -10.51
CA GLU A 98 -6.80 18.86 -10.50
C GLU A 98 -5.35 18.46 -10.75
N ARG A 99 -4.95 17.34 -10.14
CA ARG A 99 -3.70 16.66 -10.47
C ARG A 99 -3.97 15.67 -11.59
N LYS A 100 -3.27 15.82 -12.72
CA LYS A 100 -3.37 14.90 -13.86
C LYS A 100 -2.00 14.47 -14.33
N THR A 101 -1.92 13.23 -14.81
CA THR A 101 -0.76 12.76 -15.56
C THR A 101 -0.97 13.09 -17.02
N VAL A 102 -0.02 13.82 -17.61
CA VAL A 102 -0.13 14.33 -18.98
C VAL A 102 1.13 14.04 -19.76
N THR A 103 1.01 14.02 -21.09
CA THR A 103 2.15 14.11 -22.00
C THR A 103 2.21 15.52 -22.57
N ALA A 104 3.27 16.25 -22.21
CA ALA A 104 3.57 17.56 -22.76
C ALA A 104 4.44 17.42 -24.03
N LEU A 105 4.03 18.11 -25.10
CA LEU A 105 4.72 18.18 -26.37
C LEU A 105 5.11 19.65 -26.61
N PHE A 106 6.41 19.88 -26.83
CA PHE A 106 6.92 21.13 -27.37
C PHE A 106 7.39 20.90 -28.80
N ALA A 107 7.01 21.80 -29.70
CA ALA A 107 7.50 21.82 -31.07
C ALA A 107 7.89 23.25 -31.44
N ASP A 108 9.04 23.40 -32.08
CA ASP A 108 9.62 24.70 -32.45
C ASP A 108 10.30 24.62 -33.82
N MET A 109 10.33 25.75 -34.53
CA MET A 109 11.06 25.91 -35.79
C MET A 109 12.58 25.91 -35.54
N ALA A 110 13.27 24.95 -36.17
CA ALA A 110 14.71 24.84 -36.01
C ALA A 110 15.42 26.04 -36.68
N GLY A 111 16.16 26.83 -35.89
CA GLY A 111 16.96 27.95 -36.40
C GLY A 111 16.13 29.16 -36.82
N SER A 112 14.88 29.28 -36.36
CA SER A 112 13.96 30.39 -36.65
C SER A 112 14.61 31.78 -36.52
N THR A 113 15.35 32.02 -35.43
CA THR A 113 16.00 33.31 -35.15
C THR A 113 17.03 33.69 -36.22
N ALA A 114 17.77 32.72 -36.75
CA ALA A 114 18.73 32.96 -37.84
C ALA A 114 18.02 33.12 -39.19
N LEU A 115 16.91 32.39 -39.40
CA LEU A 115 16.07 32.47 -40.61
C LEU A 115 15.38 33.82 -40.76
N ILE A 116 14.95 34.44 -39.65
CA ILE A 116 14.19 35.70 -39.66
C ILE A 116 15.03 36.95 -39.38
N HIS A 117 16.32 36.81 -39.05
CA HIS A 117 17.21 37.92 -38.67
C HIS A 117 17.26 39.04 -39.72
N ASP A 118 17.30 38.66 -41.00
CA ASP A 118 17.42 39.59 -42.13
C ASP A 118 16.09 39.80 -42.89
N LEU A 119 14.98 39.25 -42.38
CA LEU A 119 13.65 39.37 -42.99
C LEU A 119 12.85 40.52 -42.40
N ASP A 120 12.03 41.17 -43.22
CA ASP A 120 11.03 42.12 -42.74
C ASP A 120 10.03 41.41 -41.78
N PRO A 121 9.61 42.04 -40.66
CA PRO A 121 8.69 41.43 -39.71
C PRO A 121 7.39 40.89 -40.31
N GLU A 122 6.83 41.52 -41.35
CA GLU A 122 5.62 41.01 -42.02
C GLU A 122 5.90 39.76 -42.87
N VAL A 123 7.11 39.66 -43.43
CA VAL A 123 7.57 38.50 -44.21
C VAL A 123 7.88 37.34 -43.28
N ALA A 124 8.56 37.61 -42.16
CA ALA A 124 8.80 36.63 -41.11
C ALA A 124 7.48 36.07 -40.54
N HIS A 125 6.48 36.95 -40.29
CA HIS A 125 5.17 36.52 -39.83
C HIS A 125 4.43 35.64 -40.86
N ARG A 126 4.49 35.99 -42.16
CA ARG A 126 3.91 35.18 -43.24
C ARG A 126 4.55 33.79 -43.39
N LEU A 127 5.82 33.62 -42.99
CA LEU A 127 6.51 32.33 -42.97
C LEU A 127 6.16 31.49 -41.73
N ILE A 128 6.02 32.13 -40.57
CA ILE A 128 5.80 31.43 -39.29
C ILE A 128 4.35 30.96 -39.12
N VAL A 129 3.35 31.78 -39.49
CA VAL A 129 1.93 31.47 -39.25
C VAL A 129 1.51 30.12 -39.85
N PRO A 130 1.77 29.81 -41.13
CA PRO A 130 1.38 28.52 -41.71
C PRO A 130 2.07 27.32 -41.03
N VAL A 131 3.30 27.52 -40.54
CA VAL A 131 4.06 26.49 -39.83
C VAL A 131 3.40 26.17 -38.49
N VAL A 132 3.06 27.20 -37.72
CA VAL A 132 2.35 27.06 -36.44
C VAL A 132 0.96 26.46 -36.63
N GLU A 133 0.21 26.88 -37.66
CA GLU A 133 -1.11 26.30 -38.00
C GLU A 133 -1.04 24.80 -38.30
N LEU A 134 -0.04 24.36 -39.09
CA LEU A 134 0.18 22.93 -39.37
C LEU A 134 0.51 22.14 -38.10
N MET A 135 1.30 22.72 -37.20
CA MET A 135 1.58 22.08 -35.91
C MET A 135 0.30 21.94 -35.09
N MET A 136 -0.50 23.00 -35.00
CA MET A 136 -1.75 23.01 -34.24
C MET A 136 -2.78 22.03 -34.81
N GLU A 137 -2.95 21.97 -36.13
CA GLU A 137 -3.84 21.00 -36.79
C GLU A 137 -3.47 19.57 -36.39
N ALA A 138 -2.17 19.23 -36.41
CA ALA A 138 -1.71 17.91 -36.04
C ALA A 138 -1.98 17.56 -34.55
N VAL A 139 -1.94 18.55 -33.64
CA VAL A 139 -2.32 18.35 -32.24
C VAL A 139 -3.82 18.05 -32.11
N HIS A 140 -4.68 18.91 -32.65
CA HIS A 140 -6.13 18.76 -32.52
C HIS A 140 -6.64 17.50 -33.20
N TYR A 141 -5.99 17.08 -34.28
CA TYR A 141 -6.32 15.85 -34.98
C TYR A 141 -6.30 14.62 -34.05
N TYR A 142 -5.38 14.59 -33.07
CA TYR A 142 -5.29 13.52 -32.07
C TYR A 142 -5.91 13.88 -30.72
N GLU A 143 -6.83 14.85 -30.71
CA GLU A 143 -7.52 15.38 -29.52
C GLU A 143 -6.56 15.96 -28.47
N GLY A 144 -5.38 16.43 -28.88
CA GLY A 144 -4.50 17.20 -28.01
C GLY A 144 -5.01 18.63 -27.82
N TYR A 145 -4.58 19.27 -26.74
CA TYR A 145 -4.90 20.65 -26.41
C TYR A 145 -3.66 21.54 -26.57
N VAL A 146 -3.72 22.56 -27.42
CA VAL A 146 -2.64 23.56 -27.53
C VAL A 146 -2.80 24.57 -26.39
N ALA A 147 -1.95 24.45 -25.37
CA ALA A 147 -2.02 25.32 -24.21
C ALA A 147 -1.45 26.72 -24.49
N LYS A 148 -0.40 26.82 -25.32
CA LYS A 148 0.24 28.10 -25.64
C LYS A 148 0.91 28.11 -27.01
N SER A 149 0.79 29.23 -27.73
CA SER A 149 1.64 29.56 -28.88
C SER A 149 2.83 30.41 -28.40
N LEU A 150 4.04 30.04 -28.81
CA LEU A 150 5.30 30.64 -28.38
C LEU A 150 5.90 31.59 -29.43
N GLY A 151 5.17 31.87 -30.50
CA GLY A 151 5.64 32.64 -31.65
C GLY A 151 5.96 31.70 -32.81
N ASP A 152 7.12 31.05 -32.76
CA ASP A 152 7.64 30.08 -33.74
C ASP A 152 7.46 28.61 -33.35
N GLY A 153 6.88 28.38 -32.17
CA GLY A 153 6.59 27.05 -31.64
C GLY A 153 5.28 26.97 -30.86
N ILE A 154 4.96 25.77 -30.40
CA ILE A 154 3.76 25.47 -29.62
C ILE A 154 4.08 24.62 -28.39
N LEU A 155 3.26 24.80 -27.36
CA LEU A 155 3.11 23.89 -26.23
C LEU A 155 1.75 23.21 -26.31
N ALA A 156 1.75 21.89 -26.44
CA ALA A 156 0.57 21.06 -26.45
C ALA A 156 0.55 20.04 -25.30
N LEU A 157 -0.64 19.73 -24.81
CA LEU A 157 -0.89 18.76 -23.75
C LEU A 157 -1.80 17.65 -24.27
N PHE A 158 -1.46 16.42 -23.92
CA PHE A 158 -2.30 15.24 -24.11
C PHE A 158 -2.62 14.65 -22.74
N GLY A 159 -3.89 14.30 -22.50
CA GLY A 159 -4.38 13.86 -21.19
C GLY A 159 -4.85 15.00 -20.28
N ALA A 160 -4.90 16.22 -20.79
CA ALA A 160 -5.45 17.40 -20.11
C ALA A 160 -5.99 18.41 -21.16
N PRO A 161 -7.15 19.07 -20.94
CA PRO A 161 -8.02 18.97 -19.76
C PRO A 161 -8.78 17.64 -19.66
N ILE A 162 -8.82 16.84 -20.72
CA ILE A 162 -9.49 15.53 -20.74
C ILE A 162 -8.43 14.43 -20.64
N ALA A 163 -8.55 13.53 -19.67
CA ALA A 163 -7.67 12.38 -19.55
C ALA A 163 -7.89 11.37 -20.70
N HIS A 164 -6.78 10.89 -21.26
CA HIS A 164 -6.76 9.88 -22.31
C HIS A 164 -5.87 8.72 -21.87
N GLU A 165 -6.33 7.48 -22.03
CA GLU A 165 -5.55 6.30 -21.63
C GLU A 165 -4.30 6.06 -22.50
N ASP A 166 -4.26 6.70 -23.67
CA ASP A 166 -3.23 6.61 -24.70
C ASP A 166 -2.57 7.99 -24.94
N HIS A 167 -2.59 8.87 -23.94
CA HIS A 167 -2.10 10.25 -24.05
C HIS A 167 -0.67 10.34 -24.63
N ALA A 168 0.23 9.42 -24.24
CA ALA A 168 1.59 9.37 -24.76
C ALA A 168 1.63 8.97 -26.25
N GLN A 169 0.82 8.00 -26.66
CA GLN A 169 0.76 7.54 -28.04
C GLN A 169 0.21 8.64 -28.95
N ARG A 170 -0.87 9.32 -28.53
CA ARG A 170 -1.46 10.45 -29.25
C ARG A 170 -0.46 11.59 -29.47
N ALA A 171 0.34 11.91 -28.45
CA ALA A 171 1.38 12.92 -28.57
C ALA A 171 2.42 12.53 -29.65
N LEU A 172 2.84 11.27 -29.71
CA LEU A 172 3.80 10.80 -30.70
C LEU A 172 3.21 10.70 -32.11
N PHE A 173 1.94 10.29 -32.23
CA PHE A 173 1.23 10.34 -33.51
C PHE A 173 1.09 11.77 -34.03
N ALA A 174 0.77 12.73 -33.15
CA ALA A 174 0.76 14.14 -33.48
C ALA A 174 2.15 14.62 -33.91
N ALA A 175 3.22 14.28 -33.18
CA ALA A 175 4.59 14.64 -33.52
C ALA A 175 5.03 14.10 -34.90
N LEU A 176 4.71 12.84 -35.23
CA LEU A 176 5.00 12.27 -36.54
C LEU A 176 4.19 12.96 -37.66
N ARG A 177 2.90 13.24 -37.41
CA ARG A 177 2.04 13.98 -38.35
C ARG A 177 2.59 15.38 -38.60
N MET A 178 3.03 16.08 -37.55
CA MET A 178 3.67 17.40 -37.66
C MET A 178 4.91 17.33 -38.55
N GLN A 179 5.82 16.38 -38.30
CA GLN A 179 7.03 16.20 -39.11
C GLN A 179 6.68 15.91 -40.58
N GLN A 180 5.68 15.08 -40.85
CA GLN A 180 5.26 14.75 -42.21
C GLN A 180 4.65 15.97 -42.93
N ALA A 181 3.72 16.68 -42.29
CA ALA A 181 3.11 17.89 -42.83
C ALA A 181 4.16 18.98 -43.07
N MET A 182 5.12 19.13 -42.15
CA MET A 182 6.22 20.07 -42.27
C MET A 182 7.14 19.75 -43.44
N ARG A 183 7.45 18.46 -43.69
CA ARG A 183 8.24 18.05 -44.86
C ARG A 183 7.56 18.42 -46.17
N GLN A 184 6.26 18.12 -46.30
CA GLN A 184 5.50 18.45 -47.51
C GLN A 184 5.42 19.96 -47.77
N HIS A 185 5.18 20.74 -46.71
CA HIS A 185 5.14 22.20 -46.81
C HIS A 185 6.54 22.79 -47.08
N GLY A 186 7.55 22.32 -46.36
CA GLY A 186 8.94 22.74 -46.50
C GLY A 186 9.53 22.43 -47.87
N ASP A 187 9.19 21.29 -48.49
CA ASP A 187 9.61 20.99 -49.86
C ASP A 187 9.04 22.00 -50.87
N ARG A 188 7.77 22.39 -50.71
CA ARG A 188 7.13 23.42 -51.54
C ARG A 188 7.81 24.78 -51.37
N ILE A 189 8.04 25.22 -50.14
CA ILE A 189 8.69 26.51 -49.85
C ILE A 189 10.16 26.50 -50.30
N ARG A 190 10.89 25.40 -50.10
CA ARG A 190 12.26 25.24 -50.58
C ARG A 190 12.34 25.36 -52.09
N LEU A 191 11.39 24.80 -52.83
CA LEU A 191 11.32 24.92 -54.29
C LEU A 191 10.96 26.34 -54.77
N GLN A 192 10.15 27.08 -54.00
CA GLN A 192 9.68 28.42 -54.36
C GLN A 192 10.63 29.55 -53.94
N GLU A 193 11.20 29.45 -52.73
CA GLU A 193 11.93 30.53 -52.05
C GLU A 193 13.34 30.11 -51.58
N GLY A 194 13.73 28.85 -51.71
CA GLY A 194 15.06 28.36 -51.32
C GLY A 194 15.27 28.17 -49.82
N ILE A 195 14.23 28.37 -49.01
CA ILE A 195 14.30 28.33 -47.54
C ILE A 195 13.98 26.91 -47.02
N PRO A 196 14.89 26.25 -46.27
CA PRO A 196 14.63 24.95 -45.66
C PRO A 196 13.87 25.13 -44.33
N LEU A 197 12.58 24.83 -44.31
CA LEU A 197 11.76 24.83 -43.09
C LEU A 197 11.82 23.47 -42.38
N GLN A 198 12.23 23.47 -41.12
CA GLN A 198 12.36 22.28 -40.29
C GLN A 198 11.86 22.55 -38.87
N ILE A 199 11.33 21.53 -38.21
CA ILE A 199 10.92 21.60 -36.80
C ILE A 199 11.65 20.55 -35.97
N ARG A 200 11.77 20.81 -34.67
CA ARG A 200 12.23 19.85 -33.66
C ARG A 200 11.15 19.68 -32.61
N VAL A 201 11.03 18.48 -32.05
CA VAL A 201 9.95 18.13 -31.13
C VAL A 201 10.52 17.44 -29.89
N GLY A 202 10.06 17.85 -28.71
CA GLY A 202 10.38 17.22 -27.44
C GLY A 202 9.13 16.82 -26.67
N VAL A 203 9.11 15.60 -26.15
CA VAL A 203 7.92 15.02 -25.51
C VAL A 203 8.26 14.41 -24.16
N HIS A 204 7.53 14.78 -23.11
CA HIS A 204 7.71 14.26 -21.76
C HIS A 204 6.38 13.93 -21.09
N THR A 205 6.34 12.84 -20.34
CA THR A 205 5.19 12.43 -19.55
C THR A 205 5.47 12.57 -18.06
N GLY A 206 4.55 13.21 -17.34
CA GLY A 206 4.62 13.41 -15.89
C GLY A 206 3.36 14.03 -15.32
N GLU A 207 3.33 14.22 -14.00
CA GLU A 207 2.20 14.88 -13.31
C GLU A 207 2.24 16.40 -13.49
N VAL A 208 1.08 17.01 -13.65
CA VAL A 208 0.87 18.47 -13.65
C VAL A 208 -0.32 18.84 -12.79
N VAL A 209 -0.30 20.08 -12.29
CA VAL A 209 -1.46 20.71 -11.68
C VAL A 209 -2.15 21.57 -12.71
N VAL A 210 -3.43 21.28 -12.94
CA VAL A 210 -4.32 22.01 -13.81
C VAL A 210 -5.11 23.01 -12.98
N ARG A 211 -5.09 24.30 -13.33
CA ARG A 211 -5.92 25.35 -12.71
C ARG A 211 -6.46 26.29 -13.79
N SER A 212 -7.65 26.83 -13.59
CA SER A 212 -8.13 27.99 -14.34
C SER A 212 -7.66 29.26 -13.65
N ILE A 213 -6.77 30.04 -14.27
CA ILE A 213 -6.36 31.36 -13.75
C ILE A 213 -7.21 32.41 -14.48
N ARG A 214 -7.94 33.23 -13.72
CA ARG A 214 -8.57 34.46 -14.26
C ARG A 214 -7.51 35.55 -14.27
N THR A 215 -7.14 36.06 -15.44
CA THR A 215 -6.45 37.35 -15.55
C THR A 215 -7.49 38.47 -15.60
N ASP A 216 -7.16 39.65 -15.05
CA ASP A 216 -8.07 40.80 -14.87
C ASP A 216 -8.73 41.29 -16.18
N ASP A 217 -8.28 40.82 -17.34
CA ASP A 217 -8.87 41.07 -18.65
C ASP A 217 -9.64 39.84 -19.17
N LEU A 218 -10.79 39.47 -18.59
CA LEU A 218 -11.81 38.54 -19.17
C LEU A 218 -11.33 37.22 -19.84
N HIS A 219 -10.09 36.78 -19.62
CA HIS A 219 -9.47 35.63 -20.27
C HIS A 219 -9.19 34.51 -19.24
N THR A 220 -9.44 33.26 -19.63
CA THR A 220 -9.12 32.07 -18.83
C THR A 220 -8.02 31.32 -19.55
N ASP A 221 -6.77 31.55 -19.15
CA ASP A 221 -5.62 30.80 -19.69
C ASP A 221 -5.37 29.55 -18.84
N TYR A 222 -5.16 28.44 -19.54
CA TYR A 222 -4.85 27.15 -18.96
C TYR A 222 -3.33 27.03 -18.83
N ASP A 223 -2.76 27.46 -17.70
CA ASP A 223 -1.32 27.38 -17.48
C ASP A 223 -0.98 26.10 -16.68
N PRO A 224 -0.50 25.03 -17.33
CA PRO A 224 -0.09 23.82 -16.63
C PRO A 224 1.13 24.12 -15.74
N LEU A 225 0.96 24.01 -14.43
CA LEU A 225 2.07 24.20 -13.48
C LEU A 225 2.68 22.84 -13.14
N GLY A 226 3.99 22.70 -13.38
CA GLY A 226 4.74 21.50 -12.98
C GLY A 226 6.09 21.35 -13.69
N HIS A 227 6.98 20.57 -13.07
CA HIS A 227 8.29 20.24 -13.65
C HIS A 227 8.18 19.58 -15.03
N THR A 228 7.08 18.86 -15.29
CA THR A 228 6.79 18.16 -16.56
C THR A 228 6.92 19.07 -17.79
N ILE A 229 6.40 20.30 -17.71
CA ILE A 229 6.43 21.27 -18.82
C ILE A 229 7.87 21.71 -19.10
N HIS A 230 8.64 22.00 -18.05
CA HIS A 230 10.04 22.39 -18.21
C HIS A 230 10.89 21.26 -18.78
N ILE A 231 10.65 20.01 -18.38
CA ILE A 231 11.40 18.85 -18.91
C ILE A 231 11.12 18.68 -20.41
N ALA A 232 9.86 18.75 -20.85
CA ALA A 232 9.51 18.64 -22.27
C ALA A 232 10.21 19.71 -23.13
N SER A 233 10.20 20.97 -22.68
CA SER A 233 10.92 22.06 -23.34
C SER A 233 12.44 21.83 -23.38
N ARG A 234 13.03 21.24 -22.33
CA ARG A 234 14.48 20.94 -22.33
C ARG A 234 14.84 19.79 -23.27
N ILE A 235 13.95 18.81 -23.42
CA ILE A 235 14.11 17.72 -24.39
C ILE A 235 14.01 18.25 -25.83
N GLU A 236 13.06 19.15 -26.09
CA GLU A 236 12.93 19.84 -27.38
C GLU A 236 14.20 20.64 -27.71
N GLY A 237 14.73 21.40 -26.74
CA GLY A 237 15.91 22.23 -26.96
C GLY A 237 17.21 21.46 -27.29
N ILE A 238 17.30 20.16 -26.99
CA ILE A 238 18.43 19.30 -27.37
C ILE A 238 18.16 18.46 -28.62
N ALA A 239 16.94 18.52 -29.17
CA ALA A 239 16.57 17.78 -30.37
C ALA A 239 17.24 18.39 -31.61
N ALA A 240 17.79 17.52 -32.45
CA ALA A 240 18.29 17.92 -33.76
C ALA A 240 17.12 18.32 -34.68
N PRO A 241 17.34 19.17 -35.70
CA PRO A 241 16.30 19.48 -36.69
C PRO A 241 15.73 18.21 -37.29
N THR A 242 14.41 18.14 -37.47
CA THR A 242 13.63 16.98 -37.96
C THR A 242 13.55 15.77 -37.04
N SER A 243 14.13 15.83 -35.83
CA SER A 243 14.04 14.75 -34.84
C SER A 243 12.92 14.97 -33.83
N ILE A 244 12.43 13.86 -33.26
CA ILE A 244 11.47 13.82 -32.16
C ILE A 244 12.15 13.11 -30.99
N LEU A 245 12.37 13.82 -29.89
CA LEU A 245 12.99 13.27 -28.69
C LEU A 245 11.97 13.06 -27.57
N VAL A 246 12.15 11.98 -26.81
CA VAL A 246 11.26 11.62 -25.70
C VAL A 246 12.05 11.23 -24.45
N SER A 247 11.45 11.43 -23.28
CA SER A 247 11.98 10.89 -22.01
C SER A 247 11.70 9.39 -21.86
N GLU A 248 12.41 8.75 -20.93
CA GLU A 248 12.14 7.38 -20.50
C GLU A 248 10.68 7.15 -20.06
N SER A 249 10.07 8.11 -19.36
CA SER A 249 8.66 8.01 -18.94
C SER A 249 7.69 7.92 -20.12
N THR A 250 7.91 8.69 -21.20
CA THR A 250 7.10 8.60 -22.43
C THR A 250 7.42 7.33 -23.21
N HIS A 251 8.71 6.95 -23.30
CA HIS A 251 9.14 5.72 -23.97
C HIS A 251 8.44 4.49 -23.39
N LYS A 252 8.42 4.32 -22.06
CA LYS A 252 7.78 3.17 -21.40
C LYS A 252 6.30 3.00 -21.75
N LEU A 253 5.57 4.10 -21.97
CA LEU A 253 4.15 4.08 -22.31
C LEU A 253 3.88 3.83 -23.81
N ALA A 254 4.91 3.97 -24.65
CA ALA A 254 4.79 3.92 -26.11
C ALA A 254 5.67 2.83 -26.76
N GLU A 255 6.46 2.10 -25.98
CA GLU A 255 7.31 1.00 -26.44
C GLU A 255 6.50 -0.05 -27.22
N GLY A 256 7.05 -0.52 -28.34
CA GLY A 256 6.43 -1.49 -29.24
C GLY A 256 5.44 -0.87 -30.25
N TYR A 257 4.75 0.21 -29.88
CA TYR A 257 3.90 0.99 -30.81
C TYR A 257 4.73 1.88 -31.75
N PHE A 258 5.89 2.32 -31.29
CA PHE A 258 6.84 3.16 -32.02
C PHE A 258 8.23 2.54 -31.98
N GLU A 259 9.04 2.85 -33.01
CA GLU A 259 10.45 2.48 -33.05
C GLU A 259 11.30 3.58 -32.42
N PHE A 260 12.20 3.19 -31.51
CA PHE A 260 13.04 4.11 -30.76
C PHE A 260 14.51 3.80 -30.91
N LYS A 261 15.33 4.85 -30.84
CA LYS A 261 16.78 4.78 -30.71
C LYS A 261 17.20 5.40 -29.38
N ALA A 262 17.86 4.64 -28.53
CA ALA A 262 18.38 5.14 -27.25
C ALA A 262 19.55 6.11 -27.48
N LEU A 263 19.47 7.30 -26.88
CA LEU A 263 20.55 8.31 -26.91
C LEU A 263 21.38 8.32 -25.61
N GLY A 264 20.96 7.56 -24.61
CA GLY A 264 21.66 7.42 -23.32
C GLY A 264 21.18 8.41 -22.25
N ALA A 265 21.92 8.49 -21.15
CA ALA A 265 21.62 9.41 -20.04
C ALA A 265 22.17 10.82 -20.36
N THR A 266 21.29 11.80 -20.43
CA THR A 266 21.58 13.19 -20.82
C THR A 266 21.32 14.13 -19.64
N GLN A 267 22.31 14.96 -19.31
CA GLN A 267 22.13 16.01 -18.31
C GLN A 267 21.37 17.19 -18.92
N LEU A 268 20.18 17.49 -18.40
CA LEU A 268 19.40 18.66 -18.83
C LEU A 268 19.63 19.85 -17.89
N LYS A 269 19.69 21.05 -18.47
CA LYS A 269 19.92 22.29 -17.71
C LYS A 269 18.81 22.50 -16.66
N GLY A 270 19.22 22.62 -15.39
CA GLY A 270 18.32 22.86 -14.26
C GLY A 270 17.66 21.60 -13.69
N ILE A 271 18.00 20.41 -14.20
CA ILE A 271 17.58 19.13 -13.64
C ILE A 271 18.79 18.51 -12.94
N PRO A 272 18.69 18.12 -11.66
CA PRO A 272 19.84 17.61 -10.91
C PRO A 272 20.31 16.23 -11.38
N ALA A 273 19.38 15.32 -11.73
CA ALA A 273 19.71 13.98 -12.21
C ALA A 273 19.66 13.88 -13.74
N PRO A 274 20.59 13.15 -14.39
CA PRO A 274 20.54 12.91 -15.83
C PRO A 274 19.34 12.03 -16.19
N LEU A 275 18.66 12.37 -17.28
CA LEU A 275 17.48 11.64 -17.78
C LEU A 275 17.86 10.82 -19.01
N ARG A 276 17.31 9.61 -19.13
CA ARG A 276 17.44 8.82 -20.36
C ARG A 276 16.54 9.38 -21.46
N VAL A 277 17.12 9.62 -22.62
CA VAL A 277 16.47 10.20 -23.79
C VAL A 277 16.48 9.23 -24.96
N TYR A 278 15.39 9.21 -25.72
CA TYR A 278 15.20 8.35 -26.88
C TYR A 278 14.73 9.18 -28.09
N GLU A 279 15.18 8.82 -29.27
CA GLU A 279 14.73 9.38 -30.54
C GLU A 279 13.64 8.49 -31.15
N VAL A 280 12.54 9.06 -31.61
CA VAL A 280 11.47 8.34 -32.32
C VAL A 280 11.80 8.25 -33.80
N LEU A 281 11.90 7.03 -34.33
CA LEU A 281 12.23 6.79 -35.74
C LEU A 281 10.97 6.67 -36.62
N GLY A 282 9.87 6.16 -36.06
CA GLY A 282 8.64 5.94 -36.78
C GLY A 282 7.66 5.05 -36.05
N LEU A 283 6.67 4.53 -36.79
CA LEU A 283 5.69 3.59 -36.26
C LEU A 283 6.29 2.19 -36.12
N GLY A 284 6.06 1.57 -34.96
CA GLY A 284 6.42 0.18 -34.71
C GLY A 284 5.43 -0.80 -35.34
N ALA A 285 5.63 -2.09 -35.06
CA ALA A 285 4.80 -3.17 -35.61
C ALA A 285 3.48 -3.39 -34.84
N LEU A 286 3.42 -2.98 -33.57
CA LEU A 286 2.28 -3.28 -32.68
C LEU A 286 1.27 -2.13 -32.69
N ARG A 287 -0.01 -2.47 -32.53
CA ARG A 287 -1.14 -1.53 -32.61
C ARG A 287 -2.11 -1.61 -31.44
N THR A 288 -2.14 -2.73 -30.70
CA THR A 288 -3.02 -2.91 -29.54
C THR A 288 -2.25 -3.34 -28.29
N ARG A 289 -2.84 -3.10 -27.11
CA ARG A 289 -2.27 -3.52 -25.82
C ARG A 289 -2.06 -5.02 -25.75
N LEU A 290 -3.00 -5.81 -26.28
CA LEU A 290 -2.88 -7.26 -26.29
C LEU A 290 -1.72 -7.74 -27.17
N GLN A 291 -1.47 -7.09 -28.31
CA GLN A 291 -0.30 -7.41 -29.14
C GLN A 291 1.01 -7.11 -28.41
N LEU A 292 1.07 -6.01 -27.65
CA LEU A 292 2.23 -5.70 -26.80
C LEU A 292 2.44 -6.76 -25.70
N ALA A 293 1.37 -7.13 -25.00
CA ALA A 293 1.42 -8.21 -24.00
C ALA A 293 1.85 -9.54 -24.65
N ALA A 294 1.34 -9.86 -25.83
CA ALA A 294 1.71 -11.08 -26.54
C ALA A 294 3.15 -11.10 -27.01
N HIS A 295 3.69 -9.95 -27.42
CA HIS A 295 5.10 -9.80 -27.76
C HIS A 295 6.02 -10.03 -26.55
N ARG A 296 5.58 -9.63 -25.35
CA ARG A 296 6.28 -9.87 -24.08
C ARG A 296 6.10 -11.28 -23.52
N GLY A 297 5.17 -12.05 -24.08
CA GLY A 297 4.78 -13.38 -23.61
C GLY A 297 3.51 -13.32 -22.77
N LEU A 298 2.43 -13.89 -23.31
CA LEU A 298 1.15 -13.97 -22.62
C LEU A 298 1.23 -14.89 -21.40
N ALA A 299 0.75 -14.41 -20.26
CA ALA A 299 0.48 -15.27 -19.11
C ALA A 299 -0.52 -16.39 -19.48
N ARG A 300 -0.51 -17.48 -18.70
CA ARG A 300 -1.46 -18.58 -18.85
C ARG A 300 -2.89 -18.01 -18.80
N PHE A 301 -3.75 -18.47 -19.69
CA PHE A 301 -5.18 -18.16 -19.63
C PHE A 301 -5.80 -18.92 -18.46
N VAL A 302 -6.37 -18.18 -17.49
CA VAL A 302 -6.92 -18.72 -16.25
C VAL A 302 -8.39 -18.30 -16.13
N GLY A 303 -9.23 -19.25 -15.73
CA GLY A 303 -10.68 -19.06 -15.64
C GLY A 303 -11.34 -18.93 -17.02
N ARG A 304 -12.59 -18.46 -16.99
CA ARG A 304 -13.42 -18.15 -18.18
C ARG A 304 -13.86 -19.36 -18.99
N GLU A 305 -13.91 -20.54 -18.38
CA GLU A 305 -14.37 -21.76 -19.04
C GLU A 305 -15.82 -21.61 -19.52
N THR A 306 -16.69 -21.02 -18.69
CA THR A 306 -18.11 -20.84 -19.04
C THR A 306 -18.31 -19.88 -20.21
N GLU A 307 -17.51 -18.80 -20.26
CA GLU A 307 -17.55 -17.81 -21.31
C GLU A 307 -17.00 -18.37 -22.62
N MET A 308 -15.92 -19.14 -22.56
CA MET A 308 -15.38 -19.86 -23.70
C MET A 308 -16.36 -20.91 -24.25
N GLU A 309 -17.06 -21.64 -23.39
CA GLU A 309 -18.12 -22.58 -23.79
C GLU A 309 -19.28 -21.88 -24.49
N HIS A 310 -19.66 -20.67 -24.06
CA HIS A 310 -20.67 -19.86 -24.74
C HIS A 310 -20.24 -19.48 -26.17
N LEU A 311 -19.00 -19.02 -26.34
CA LEU A 311 -18.46 -18.68 -27.68
C LEU A 311 -18.36 -19.93 -28.58
N ASN A 312 -17.97 -21.08 -28.02
CA ASN A 312 -17.91 -22.33 -28.77
C ASN A 312 -19.29 -22.82 -29.22
N ARG A 313 -20.32 -22.72 -28.37
CA ARG A 313 -21.71 -23.03 -28.76
C ARG A 313 -22.23 -22.14 -29.89
N ALA A 314 -21.89 -20.84 -29.86
CA ALA A 314 -22.23 -19.92 -30.94
C ALA A 314 -21.53 -20.33 -32.25
N ARG A 315 -20.25 -20.72 -32.20
CA ARG A 315 -19.50 -21.24 -33.34
C ARG A 315 -20.12 -22.51 -33.95
N GLU A 316 -20.53 -23.45 -33.12
CA GLU A 316 -21.20 -24.68 -33.56
C GLU A 316 -22.51 -24.38 -34.29
N THR A 317 -23.28 -23.43 -33.76
CA THR A 317 -24.55 -22.96 -34.37
C THR A 317 -24.32 -22.34 -35.76
N VAL A 318 -23.27 -21.52 -35.89
CA VAL A 318 -22.88 -20.91 -37.18
C VAL A 318 -22.38 -21.95 -38.17
N SER A 319 -21.65 -22.96 -37.70
CA SER A 319 -21.23 -24.09 -38.52
C SER A 319 -22.40 -24.92 -39.04
N ALA A 320 -23.50 -25.00 -38.26
CA ALA A 320 -24.76 -25.63 -38.66
C ALA A 320 -25.61 -24.78 -39.62
N GLY A 321 -25.19 -23.57 -39.96
CA GLY A 321 -25.84 -22.72 -40.97
C GLY A 321 -26.62 -21.53 -40.42
N GLN A 322 -26.67 -21.33 -39.09
CA GLN A 322 -27.42 -20.24 -38.48
C GLN A 322 -26.47 -19.17 -37.93
N GLY A 323 -26.50 -17.98 -38.52
CA GLY A 323 -25.69 -16.86 -38.06
C GLY A 323 -25.99 -16.46 -36.62
N ARG A 324 -24.97 -15.97 -35.92
CA ARG A 324 -25.06 -15.52 -34.53
C ARG A 324 -24.24 -14.27 -34.32
N VAL A 325 -24.72 -13.44 -33.40
CA VAL A 325 -23.91 -12.36 -32.86
C VAL A 325 -23.74 -12.49 -31.36
N VAL A 326 -22.49 -12.33 -30.90
CA VAL A 326 -22.17 -12.32 -29.47
C VAL A 326 -21.47 -11.01 -29.12
N GLY A 327 -22.10 -10.24 -28.24
CA GLY A 327 -21.55 -9.05 -27.64
C GLY A 327 -20.91 -9.34 -26.29
N VAL A 328 -19.67 -8.92 -26.11
CA VAL A 328 -18.91 -9.10 -24.87
C VAL A 328 -18.74 -7.74 -24.19
N ALA A 329 -19.46 -7.54 -23.09
CA ALA A 329 -19.43 -6.32 -22.30
C ALA A 329 -18.57 -6.51 -21.04
N GLY A 330 -17.82 -5.51 -20.65
CA GLY A 330 -17.06 -5.53 -19.40
C GLY A 330 -16.10 -4.36 -19.29
N GLU A 331 -15.63 -4.07 -18.08
CA GLU A 331 -14.77 -2.93 -17.81
C GLU A 331 -13.40 -3.02 -18.53
N ALA A 332 -12.65 -1.92 -18.51
CA ALA A 332 -11.29 -1.92 -19.03
C ALA A 332 -10.43 -2.94 -18.25
N GLY A 333 -9.68 -3.77 -18.98
CA GLY A 333 -8.73 -4.71 -18.36
C GLY A 333 -9.26 -6.07 -17.92
N VAL A 334 -10.58 -6.31 -17.89
CA VAL A 334 -11.18 -7.58 -17.42
C VAL A 334 -10.90 -8.82 -18.29
N GLY A 335 -10.25 -8.64 -19.45
CA GLY A 335 -9.81 -9.73 -20.32
C GLY A 335 -10.63 -9.94 -21.61
N LYS A 336 -11.46 -8.98 -22.04
CA LYS A 336 -12.29 -9.08 -23.26
C LYS A 336 -11.50 -9.46 -24.52
N SER A 337 -10.44 -8.70 -24.84
CA SER A 337 -9.56 -8.98 -25.98
C SER A 337 -8.81 -10.31 -25.81
N ARG A 338 -8.43 -10.65 -24.58
CA ARG A 338 -7.76 -11.93 -24.31
C ARG A 338 -8.70 -13.12 -24.57
N LEU A 339 -9.97 -13.02 -24.19
CA LEU A 339 -10.99 -14.04 -24.49
C LEU A 339 -11.15 -14.25 -26.00
N PHE A 340 -11.22 -13.15 -26.77
CA PHE A 340 -11.30 -13.22 -28.24
C PHE A 340 -10.03 -13.81 -28.86
N HIS A 341 -8.85 -13.46 -28.36
CA HIS A 341 -7.59 -14.05 -28.79
C HIS A 341 -7.55 -15.57 -28.56
N GLU A 342 -7.92 -16.04 -27.36
CA GLU A 342 -7.96 -17.49 -27.06
C GLU A 342 -9.00 -18.22 -27.93
N PHE A 343 -10.18 -17.63 -28.14
CA PHE A 343 -11.19 -18.17 -29.04
C PHE A 343 -10.69 -18.23 -30.49
N LYS A 344 -10.02 -17.18 -30.96
CA LYS A 344 -9.42 -17.10 -32.28
C LYS A 344 -8.37 -18.19 -32.48
N GLU A 345 -7.41 -18.35 -31.56
CA GLU A 345 -6.38 -19.38 -31.66
C GLU A 345 -6.98 -20.79 -31.76
N ARG A 346 -8.04 -21.07 -31.01
CA ARG A 346 -8.77 -22.36 -31.04
C ARG A 346 -9.65 -22.53 -32.29
N SER A 347 -10.03 -21.44 -32.97
CA SER A 347 -10.95 -21.43 -34.11
C SER A 347 -10.30 -21.24 -35.48
N ARG A 348 -8.95 -21.13 -35.55
CA ARG A 348 -8.20 -21.04 -36.82
C ARG A 348 -8.37 -22.24 -37.76
N ARG A 349 -8.87 -23.37 -37.26
CA ARG A 349 -9.13 -24.58 -38.06
C ARG A 349 -10.63 -24.66 -38.38
N GLY A 350 -10.99 -24.48 -39.65
CA GLY A 350 -12.35 -24.71 -40.15
C GLY A 350 -13.25 -23.48 -40.34
N ALA A 351 -12.71 -22.26 -40.18
CA ALA A 351 -13.41 -21.00 -40.46
C ALA A 351 -12.43 -19.93 -40.93
N LEU A 352 -12.93 -18.96 -41.72
CA LEU A 352 -12.21 -17.74 -42.03
C LEU A 352 -12.36 -16.77 -40.86
N VAL A 353 -11.26 -16.43 -40.17
CA VAL A 353 -11.28 -15.48 -39.06
C VAL A 353 -10.71 -14.14 -39.52
N LEU A 354 -11.52 -13.09 -39.47
CA LEU A 354 -11.12 -11.72 -39.74
C LEU A 354 -11.29 -10.90 -38.47
N GLU A 355 -10.23 -10.19 -38.10
CA GLU A 355 -10.20 -9.36 -36.90
C GLU A 355 -9.90 -7.92 -37.30
N THR A 356 -10.59 -7.01 -36.64
CA THR A 356 -10.32 -5.59 -36.67
C THR A 356 -10.56 -4.99 -35.30
N PHE A 357 -9.91 -3.86 -35.03
CA PHE A 357 -9.96 -3.18 -33.75
C PHE A 357 -10.15 -1.68 -33.99
N SER A 358 -10.87 -1.04 -33.07
CA SER A 358 -10.96 0.40 -33.03
C SER A 358 -9.83 0.95 -32.18
N VAL A 359 -9.13 1.98 -32.66
CA VAL A 359 -8.17 2.73 -31.84
C VAL A 359 -8.86 3.94 -31.23
N SER A 360 -8.42 4.35 -30.04
CA SER A 360 -9.00 5.46 -29.26
C SER A 360 -9.04 6.79 -30.02
N HIS A 361 -8.10 7.05 -30.93
CA HIS A 361 -8.07 8.21 -31.83
C HIS A 361 -8.68 7.92 -33.22
N GLY A 362 -9.24 6.72 -33.41
CA GLY A 362 -9.73 6.21 -34.70
C GLY A 362 -11.01 6.87 -35.19
N LYS A 363 -11.76 7.57 -34.32
CA LYS A 363 -12.96 8.33 -34.71
C LYS A 363 -12.69 9.42 -35.76
N ALA A 364 -11.43 9.87 -35.87
CA ALA A 364 -10.99 10.81 -36.88
C ALA A 364 -10.80 10.18 -38.28
N TYR A 365 -10.78 8.85 -38.37
CA TYR A 365 -10.58 8.09 -39.60
C TYR A 365 -11.83 7.29 -39.97
N SER A 366 -12.65 7.83 -40.87
CA SER A 366 -13.86 7.16 -41.35
C SER A 366 -13.53 5.79 -41.95
N ASN A 367 -14.29 4.76 -41.55
CA ASN A 367 -14.15 3.38 -42.03
C ASN A 367 -12.80 2.69 -41.73
N LEU A 368 -11.95 3.22 -40.85
CA LEU A 368 -10.64 2.62 -40.60
C LEU A 368 -10.71 1.14 -40.17
N PRO A 369 -11.56 0.73 -39.20
CA PRO A 369 -11.67 -0.67 -38.85
C PRO A 369 -12.13 -1.54 -40.02
N LEU A 370 -12.99 -1.00 -40.89
CA LEU A 370 -13.46 -1.69 -42.09
C LEU A 370 -12.36 -1.85 -43.15
N ILE A 371 -11.54 -0.82 -43.35
CA ILE A 371 -10.36 -0.85 -44.22
C ILE A 371 -9.36 -1.90 -43.74
N GLU A 372 -9.05 -1.95 -42.45
CA GLU A 372 -8.12 -2.93 -41.88
C GLU A 372 -8.67 -4.36 -41.97
N LEU A 373 -9.98 -4.55 -41.75
CA LEU A 373 -10.66 -5.83 -41.96
C LEU A 373 -10.48 -6.32 -43.41
N LEU A 374 -10.65 -5.42 -44.39
CA LEU A 374 -10.51 -5.74 -45.81
C LEU A 374 -9.05 -5.98 -46.21
N LYS A 375 -8.09 -5.20 -45.70
CA LYS A 375 -6.66 -5.48 -45.90
C LYS A 375 -6.28 -6.86 -45.38
N ASN A 376 -6.78 -7.24 -44.21
CA ASN A 376 -6.59 -8.58 -43.65
C ASN A 376 -7.24 -9.66 -44.54
N TYR A 377 -8.45 -9.40 -45.03
CA TYR A 377 -9.13 -10.31 -45.97
C TYR A 377 -8.35 -10.50 -47.28
N PHE A 378 -7.87 -9.42 -47.90
CA PHE A 378 -7.13 -9.47 -49.16
C PHE A 378 -5.63 -9.76 -49.00
N GLN A 379 -5.14 -9.90 -47.76
CA GLN A 379 -3.73 -10.13 -47.42
C GLN A 379 -2.81 -9.01 -47.95
N ILE A 380 -3.25 -7.76 -47.79
CA ILE A 380 -2.50 -6.56 -48.15
C ILE A 380 -1.54 -6.20 -47.01
N THR A 381 -0.27 -6.00 -47.32
CA THR A 381 0.81 -5.69 -46.38
C THR A 381 1.48 -4.36 -46.72
N THR A 382 2.24 -3.79 -45.78
CA THR A 382 2.98 -2.53 -46.00
C THR A 382 4.10 -2.62 -47.04
N GLN A 383 4.46 -3.84 -47.48
CA GLN A 383 5.46 -4.09 -48.53
C GLN A 383 4.83 -4.16 -49.93
N ASP A 384 3.51 -4.19 -50.03
CA ASP A 384 2.81 -4.25 -51.31
C ASP A 384 2.74 -2.85 -51.93
N ASP A 385 3.16 -2.74 -53.18
CA ASP A 385 2.90 -1.56 -53.99
C ASP A 385 1.44 -1.55 -54.47
N GLU A 386 0.99 -0.40 -54.96
CA GLU A 386 -0.40 -0.19 -55.40
C GLU A 386 -0.86 -1.23 -56.43
N ARG A 387 0.04 -1.64 -57.34
CA ARG A 387 -0.22 -2.65 -58.35
C ARG A 387 -0.51 -4.02 -57.71
N ARG A 388 0.35 -4.48 -56.79
CA ARG A 388 0.14 -5.77 -56.08
C ARG A 388 -1.13 -5.75 -55.25
N CYS A 389 -1.44 -4.63 -54.60
CA CYS A 389 -2.69 -4.47 -53.86
C CYS A 389 -3.91 -4.66 -54.78
N ARG A 390 -3.90 -4.03 -55.96
CA ARG A 390 -4.98 -4.17 -56.95
C ARG A 390 -5.11 -5.60 -57.48
N GLU A 391 -4.00 -6.26 -57.80
CA GLU A 391 -3.96 -7.66 -58.26
C GLU A 391 -4.56 -8.61 -57.21
N LYS A 392 -4.24 -8.42 -55.92
CA LYS A 392 -4.80 -9.21 -54.81
C LYS A 392 -6.31 -9.03 -54.65
N VAL A 393 -6.81 -7.79 -54.73
CA VAL A 393 -8.24 -7.48 -54.60
C VAL A 393 -9.03 -8.11 -55.74
N ILE A 394 -8.62 -7.85 -56.99
CA ILE A 394 -9.29 -8.37 -58.19
C ILE A 394 -9.24 -9.90 -58.20
N GLY A 395 -8.06 -10.48 -58.02
CA GLY A 395 -7.84 -11.92 -58.09
C GLY A 395 -8.68 -12.67 -57.06
N LYS A 396 -8.75 -12.17 -55.82
CA LYS A 396 -9.53 -12.83 -54.76
C LYS A 396 -11.03 -12.66 -54.95
N ALA A 397 -11.51 -11.46 -55.34
CA ALA A 397 -12.93 -11.22 -55.56
C ALA A 397 -13.49 -12.10 -56.70
N LEU A 398 -12.79 -12.16 -57.84
CA LEU A 398 -13.23 -12.95 -59.01
C LEU A 398 -13.08 -14.46 -58.82
N ALA A 399 -12.13 -14.90 -57.97
CA ALA A 399 -12.02 -16.30 -57.57
C ALA A 399 -13.21 -16.75 -56.71
N LEU A 400 -13.79 -15.83 -55.93
CA LEU A 400 -14.97 -16.09 -55.11
C LEU A 400 -16.24 -16.15 -55.95
N GLU A 401 -16.45 -15.16 -56.81
CA GLU A 401 -17.55 -15.13 -57.78
C GLU A 401 -17.22 -14.23 -58.98
N ARG A 402 -17.41 -14.73 -60.21
CA ARG A 402 -17.11 -13.95 -61.42
C ARG A 402 -17.98 -12.71 -61.58
N SER A 403 -19.21 -12.72 -61.04
CA SER A 403 -20.14 -11.59 -61.06
C SER A 403 -19.67 -10.40 -60.19
N PHE A 404 -18.64 -10.57 -59.36
CA PHE A 404 -18.14 -9.52 -58.47
C PHE A 404 -17.21 -8.51 -59.16
N GLU A 405 -17.01 -8.60 -60.47
CA GLU A 405 -16.28 -7.59 -61.26
C GLU A 405 -16.84 -6.18 -61.01
N ASP A 406 -18.17 -6.03 -60.94
CA ASP A 406 -18.85 -4.76 -60.67
C ASP A 406 -18.68 -4.25 -59.22
N LEU A 407 -18.27 -5.12 -58.28
CA LEU A 407 -18.07 -4.76 -56.87
C LEU A 407 -16.65 -4.24 -56.59
N VAL A 408 -15.67 -4.67 -57.40
CA VAL A 408 -14.24 -4.34 -57.22
C VAL A 408 -13.97 -2.83 -57.15
N PRO A 409 -14.55 -1.97 -58.01
CA PRO A 409 -14.27 -0.53 -57.97
C PRO A 409 -14.60 0.12 -56.61
N TYR A 410 -15.71 -0.30 -55.97
CA TYR A 410 -16.12 0.21 -54.66
C TYR A 410 -15.15 -0.19 -53.54
N VAL A 411 -14.61 -1.42 -53.60
CA VAL A 411 -13.64 -1.93 -52.63
C VAL A 411 -12.28 -1.23 -52.81
N LEU A 412 -11.82 -1.05 -54.05
CA LEU A 412 -10.57 -0.32 -54.34
C LEU A 412 -10.66 1.14 -53.90
N TYR A 413 -11.81 1.79 -54.12
CA TYR A 413 -12.06 3.15 -53.67
C TYR A 413 -11.97 3.29 -52.14
N LEU A 414 -12.62 2.38 -51.39
CA LEU A 414 -12.55 2.39 -49.93
C LEU A 414 -11.12 2.18 -49.41
N LEU A 415 -10.32 1.34 -50.07
CA LEU A 415 -8.93 1.07 -49.71
C LEU A 415 -7.95 2.17 -50.15
N GLY A 416 -8.40 3.15 -50.95
CA GLY A 416 -7.54 4.20 -51.49
C GLY A 416 -6.49 3.70 -52.49
N ILE A 417 -6.81 2.64 -53.25
CA ILE A 417 -5.90 2.03 -54.24
C ILE A 417 -6.33 2.47 -55.65
N GLY A 418 -5.47 3.22 -56.35
CA GLY A 418 -5.78 3.78 -57.68
C GLY A 418 -6.31 5.20 -57.64
N GLU A 419 -6.13 5.93 -58.74
CA GLU A 419 -6.97 7.08 -59.06
C GLU A 419 -8.39 6.55 -59.33
N GLY A 420 -9.31 6.78 -58.38
CA GLY A 420 -10.66 6.21 -58.43
C GLY A 420 -11.32 6.41 -59.79
N GLU A 421 -12.04 5.38 -60.26
CA GLU A 421 -12.70 5.45 -61.57
C GLU A 421 -13.55 6.73 -61.69
N PRO A 422 -13.54 7.44 -62.84
CA PRO A 422 -14.24 8.72 -63.00
C PRO A 422 -15.72 8.65 -62.57
N VAL A 423 -16.37 7.51 -62.85
CA VAL A 423 -17.76 7.23 -62.50
C VAL A 423 -17.99 7.23 -60.98
N LEU A 424 -17.02 6.76 -60.18
CA LEU A 424 -17.11 6.77 -58.73
C LEU A 424 -16.89 8.16 -58.14
N VAL A 425 -16.01 8.96 -58.76
CA VAL A 425 -15.70 10.32 -58.30
C VAL A 425 -16.89 11.26 -58.52
N GLU A 426 -17.60 11.11 -59.64
CA GLU A 426 -18.76 11.94 -60.01
C GLU A 426 -20.09 11.50 -59.37
N MET A 427 -20.14 10.32 -58.75
CA MET A 427 -21.35 9.78 -58.11
C MET A 427 -21.68 10.47 -56.78
N ASP A 428 -22.98 10.55 -56.48
CA ASP A 428 -23.48 11.07 -55.19
C ASP A 428 -22.81 10.34 -54.00
N PRO A 429 -22.25 11.06 -53.02
CA PRO A 429 -21.51 10.46 -51.90
C PRO A 429 -22.32 9.46 -51.07
N GLN A 430 -23.63 9.69 -50.89
CA GLN A 430 -24.49 8.81 -50.10
C GLN A 430 -24.79 7.51 -50.85
N ILE A 431 -25.06 7.59 -52.16
CA ILE A 431 -25.24 6.40 -53.02
C ILE A 431 -23.94 5.59 -53.08
N ARG A 432 -22.79 6.26 -53.25
CA ARG A 432 -21.47 5.61 -53.28
C ARG A 432 -21.22 4.83 -51.99
N ARG A 433 -21.51 5.46 -50.84
CA ARG A 433 -21.40 4.85 -49.51
C ARG A 433 -22.28 3.61 -49.38
N GLU A 434 -23.56 3.70 -49.72
CA GLU A 434 -24.51 2.57 -49.63
C GLU A 434 -24.06 1.40 -50.51
N ARG A 435 -23.65 1.66 -51.75
CA ARG A 435 -23.12 0.62 -52.66
C ARG A 435 -21.83 0.00 -52.17
N THR A 436 -20.97 0.78 -51.50
CA THR A 436 -19.72 0.28 -50.92
C THR A 436 -20.02 -0.68 -49.76
N PHE A 437 -20.94 -0.32 -48.87
CA PHE A 437 -21.39 -1.20 -47.79
C PHE A 437 -22.07 -2.47 -48.32
N ASP A 438 -22.90 -2.34 -49.36
CA ASP A 438 -23.55 -3.48 -49.99
C ASP A 438 -22.53 -4.43 -50.66
N ALA A 439 -21.55 -3.90 -51.39
CA ALA A 439 -20.48 -4.69 -51.99
C ALA A 439 -19.73 -5.55 -50.95
N ILE A 440 -19.42 -4.96 -49.79
CA ILE A 440 -18.75 -5.67 -48.69
C ILE A 440 -19.67 -6.74 -48.07
N ARG A 441 -20.95 -6.44 -47.88
CA ARG A 441 -21.93 -7.43 -47.37
C ARG A 441 -22.08 -8.61 -48.32
N GLN A 442 -22.18 -8.36 -49.62
CA GLN A 442 -22.27 -9.40 -50.65
C GLN A 442 -21.02 -10.29 -50.66
N LEU A 443 -19.82 -9.67 -50.57
CA LEU A 443 -18.55 -10.39 -50.46
C LEU A 443 -18.53 -11.34 -49.25
N LEU A 444 -18.86 -10.82 -48.06
CA LEU A 444 -18.87 -11.60 -46.81
C LEU A 444 -19.94 -12.69 -46.80
N ALA A 445 -21.15 -12.39 -47.28
CA ALA A 445 -22.25 -13.36 -47.37
C ALA A 445 -21.90 -14.50 -48.32
N ARG A 446 -21.29 -14.21 -49.47
CA ARG A 446 -20.87 -15.22 -50.44
C ARG A 446 -19.74 -16.08 -49.92
N GLU A 447 -18.76 -15.48 -49.24
CA GLU A 447 -17.68 -16.20 -48.55
C GLU A 447 -18.25 -17.16 -47.50
N SER A 448 -19.26 -16.72 -46.74
CA SER A 448 -19.92 -17.53 -45.71
C SER A 448 -20.58 -18.81 -46.24
N ARG A 449 -20.94 -18.85 -47.53
CA ARG A 449 -21.48 -20.07 -48.17
C ARG A 449 -20.41 -21.12 -48.42
N ASN A 450 -19.16 -20.71 -48.65
CA ASN A 450 -18.03 -21.63 -48.85
C ASN A 450 -17.49 -22.17 -47.52
N GLN A 451 -17.41 -21.30 -46.51
CA GLN A 451 -16.89 -21.63 -45.18
C GLN A 451 -17.48 -20.69 -44.12
N PRO A 452 -17.60 -21.10 -42.85
CA PRO A 452 -17.98 -20.19 -41.77
C PRO A 452 -17.03 -18.98 -41.69
N VAL A 453 -17.58 -17.79 -41.50
CA VAL A 453 -16.80 -16.54 -41.37
C VAL A 453 -16.97 -15.99 -39.96
N HIS A 454 -15.88 -15.82 -39.24
CA HIS A 454 -15.85 -15.18 -37.92
C HIS A 454 -15.32 -13.75 -38.08
N LEU A 455 -16.15 -12.77 -37.73
CA LEU A 455 -15.82 -11.35 -37.76
C LEU A 455 -15.66 -10.87 -36.32
N LEU A 456 -14.44 -10.46 -35.96
CA LEU A 456 -14.12 -9.93 -34.64
C LEU A 456 -13.94 -8.42 -34.76
N PHE A 457 -14.81 -7.67 -34.09
CA PHE A 457 -14.69 -6.21 -33.95
C PHE A 457 -14.41 -5.88 -32.49
N GLU A 458 -13.22 -5.34 -32.23
CA GLU A 458 -12.80 -4.95 -30.90
C GLU A 458 -12.99 -3.46 -30.62
N ASP A 459 -13.29 -3.16 -29.36
CA ASP A 459 -13.41 -1.84 -28.75
C ASP A 459 -14.46 -0.93 -29.41
N LEU A 460 -15.70 -1.40 -29.53
CA LEU A 460 -16.79 -0.65 -30.18
C LEU A 460 -17.06 0.73 -29.55
N GLN A 461 -16.68 0.96 -28.28
CA GLN A 461 -16.75 2.30 -27.67
C GLN A 461 -15.94 3.38 -28.43
N TRP A 462 -14.97 2.95 -29.24
CA TRP A 462 -14.11 3.81 -30.06
C TRP A 462 -14.43 3.76 -31.55
N LEU A 463 -15.50 3.04 -31.94
CA LEU A 463 -15.89 2.89 -33.33
C LEU A 463 -16.26 4.25 -33.96
N ASP A 464 -15.90 4.42 -35.23
CA ASP A 464 -16.32 5.58 -36.02
C ASP A 464 -17.79 5.41 -36.48
N ARG A 465 -18.46 6.54 -36.76
CA ARG A 465 -19.89 6.54 -37.13
C ARG A 465 -20.18 5.75 -38.40
N GLU A 466 -19.24 5.70 -39.34
CA GLU A 466 -19.46 5.00 -40.62
C GLU A 466 -19.36 3.49 -40.45
N THR A 467 -18.35 3.01 -39.73
CA THR A 467 -18.26 1.59 -39.39
C THR A 467 -19.41 1.13 -38.49
N GLU A 468 -19.90 1.99 -37.57
CA GLU A 468 -21.08 1.70 -36.74
C GLU A 468 -22.35 1.53 -37.59
N ALA A 469 -22.56 2.40 -38.58
CA ALA A 469 -23.67 2.27 -39.53
C ALA A 469 -23.55 0.99 -40.38
N PHE A 470 -22.34 0.64 -40.83
CA PHE A 470 -22.10 -0.62 -41.53
C PHE A 470 -22.44 -1.83 -40.66
N LEU A 471 -21.94 -1.88 -39.42
CA LEU A 471 -22.17 -2.97 -38.48
C LEU A 471 -23.67 -3.13 -38.18
N THR A 472 -24.38 -2.03 -37.93
CA THR A 472 -25.82 -2.04 -37.68
C THR A 472 -26.57 -2.71 -38.83
N GLY A 473 -26.25 -2.34 -40.08
CA GLY A 473 -26.86 -2.98 -41.26
C GLY A 473 -26.38 -4.42 -41.49
N LEU A 474 -25.17 -4.79 -41.08
CA LEU A 474 -24.67 -6.17 -41.19
C LEU A 474 -25.40 -7.11 -40.22
N ILE A 475 -25.66 -6.66 -38.98
CA ILE A 475 -26.31 -7.46 -37.92
C ILE A 475 -27.68 -8.00 -38.37
N ASP A 476 -28.44 -7.21 -39.12
CA ASP A 476 -29.75 -7.61 -39.64
C ASP A 476 -29.67 -8.75 -40.67
N HIS A 477 -28.54 -8.88 -41.37
CA HIS A 477 -28.31 -9.89 -42.41
C HIS A 477 -27.53 -11.13 -41.90
N VAL A 478 -27.01 -11.09 -40.67
CA VAL A 478 -26.27 -12.21 -40.06
C VAL A 478 -27.10 -13.50 -39.98
N PRO A 479 -28.40 -13.50 -39.58
CA PRO A 479 -29.18 -14.74 -39.40
C PRO A 479 -29.21 -15.66 -40.60
N ASP A 480 -29.20 -15.09 -41.82
CA ASP A 480 -29.31 -15.81 -43.10
C ASP A 480 -27.94 -16.28 -43.66
N ALA A 481 -26.85 -16.06 -42.92
CA ALA A 481 -25.49 -16.35 -43.34
C ALA A 481 -24.73 -17.21 -42.31
N ARG A 482 -23.64 -17.88 -42.75
CA ARG A 482 -22.75 -18.61 -41.82
C ARG A 482 -21.71 -17.67 -41.21
N ILE A 483 -22.21 -16.59 -40.60
CA ILE A 483 -21.38 -15.54 -40.01
C ILE A 483 -21.53 -15.57 -38.49
N LEU A 484 -20.38 -15.62 -37.79
CA LEU A 484 -20.27 -15.35 -36.37
C LEU A 484 -19.69 -13.95 -36.20
N LEU A 485 -20.54 -12.99 -35.81
CA LEU A 485 -20.06 -11.66 -35.44
C LEU A 485 -19.75 -11.66 -33.94
N LEU A 486 -18.53 -11.29 -33.58
CA LEU A 486 -18.07 -11.12 -32.22
C LEU A 486 -17.71 -9.66 -32.03
N VAL A 487 -18.35 -9.01 -31.07
CA VAL A 487 -18.08 -7.61 -30.73
C VAL A 487 -17.73 -7.50 -29.26
N ASN A 488 -16.81 -6.61 -28.90
CA ASN A 488 -16.57 -6.29 -27.50
C ASN A 488 -16.67 -4.78 -27.22
N TYR A 489 -17.16 -4.43 -26.03
CA TYR A 489 -17.37 -3.05 -25.63
C TYR A 489 -17.34 -2.87 -24.11
N ARG A 490 -17.29 -1.62 -23.67
CA ARG A 490 -17.38 -1.26 -22.26
C ARG A 490 -18.82 -0.89 -21.86
N PRO A 491 -19.20 -0.99 -20.58
CA PRO A 491 -20.58 -0.77 -20.14
C PRO A 491 -21.17 0.60 -20.52
N GLU A 492 -20.34 1.61 -20.75
CA GLU A 492 -20.79 2.96 -21.15
C GLU A 492 -21.28 3.02 -22.60
N TYR A 493 -20.93 2.04 -23.45
CA TYR A 493 -21.43 1.94 -24.82
C TYR A 493 -22.78 1.22 -24.82
N GLN A 494 -23.81 1.87 -25.37
CA GLN A 494 -25.17 1.33 -25.46
C GLN A 494 -25.44 0.80 -26.88
N PRO A 495 -25.25 -0.51 -27.14
CA PRO A 495 -25.55 -1.09 -28.44
C PRO A 495 -27.05 -1.05 -28.74
N ALA A 496 -27.43 -0.40 -29.85
CA ALA A 496 -28.83 -0.28 -30.31
C ALA A 496 -29.53 -1.63 -30.59
N TRP A 497 -28.76 -2.70 -30.73
CA TRP A 497 -29.13 -4.00 -31.28
C TRP A 497 -29.18 -5.13 -30.23
N ALA A 498 -28.97 -4.80 -28.95
CA ALA A 498 -28.94 -5.76 -27.84
C ALA A 498 -30.28 -6.49 -27.58
N ARG A 499 -31.36 -6.13 -28.28
CA ARG A 499 -32.70 -6.71 -28.12
C ARG A 499 -33.11 -7.72 -29.20
N ALA A 500 -32.25 -7.98 -30.20
CA ALA A 500 -32.55 -8.92 -31.27
C ALA A 500 -32.34 -10.39 -30.84
N ALA A 501 -33.17 -11.31 -31.34
CA ALA A 501 -33.19 -12.71 -30.89
C ALA A 501 -31.94 -13.53 -31.27
N HIS A 502 -31.21 -13.13 -32.32
CA HIS A 502 -29.95 -13.76 -32.76
C HIS A 502 -28.70 -13.15 -32.11
N CYS A 503 -28.89 -12.19 -31.21
CA CYS A 503 -27.84 -11.53 -30.45
C CYS A 503 -27.84 -12.05 -29.00
N SER A 504 -26.65 -12.38 -28.49
CA SER A 504 -26.46 -12.69 -27.07
C SER A 504 -25.41 -11.77 -26.48
N THR A 505 -25.61 -11.36 -25.23
CA THR A 505 -24.65 -10.52 -24.51
C THR A 505 -24.04 -11.30 -23.36
N LEU A 506 -22.72 -11.31 -23.30
CA LEU A 506 -21.93 -11.91 -22.24
C LEU A 506 -21.27 -10.78 -21.44
N ARG A 507 -21.50 -10.74 -20.14
CA ARG A 507 -20.86 -9.78 -19.23
C ARG A 507 -19.64 -10.43 -18.56
N LEU A 508 -18.46 -9.84 -18.73
CA LEU A 508 -17.25 -10.24 -18.00
C LEU A 508 -17.12 -9.41 -16.74
N GLU A 509 -17.30 -10.07 -15.60
CA GLU A 509 -16.90 -9.56 -14.28
C GLU A 509 -15.40 -9.79 -14.06
N PRO A 510 -14.72 -9.12 -13.11
CA PRO A 510 -13.36 -9.46 -12.68
C PRO A 510 -13.19 -10.94 -12.30
N LEU A 511 -11.96 -11.45 -12.30
CA LEU A 511 -11.71 -12.84 -11.92
C LEU A 511 -12.07 -13.08 -10.45
N GLY A 512 -12.76 -14.18 -10.18
CA GLY A 512 -13.04 -14.60 -8.81
C GLY A 512 -11.75 -14.91 -8.03
N PRO A 513 -11.80 -14.99 -6.68
CA PRO A 513 -10.60 -15.12 -5.86
C PRO A 513 -9.68 -16.29 -6.25
N ALA A 514 -10.26 -17.45 -6.61
CA ALA A 514 -9.49 -18.62 -7.03
C ALA A 514 -8.77 -18.42 -8.37
N ASP A 515 -9.47 -17.87 -9.37
CA ASP A 515 -8.90 -17.61 -10.70
C ASP A 515 -7.88 -16.48 -10.66
N ALA A 516 -8.13 -15.44 -9.87
CA ALA A 516 -7.18 -14.34 -9.66
C ALA A 516 -5.90 -14.82 -8.98
N GLN A 517 -6.01 -15.69 -7.96
CA GLN A 517 -4.83 -16.37 -7.38
C GLN A 517 -4.11 -17.24 -8.42
N GLY A 518 -4.83 -17.95 -9.28
CA GLY A 518 -4.26 -18.74 -10.36
C GLY A 518 -3.48 -17.88 -11.37
N LEU A 519 -3.99 -16.71 -11.73
CA LEU A 519 -3.27 -15.76 -12.58
C LEU A 519 -2.03 -15.19 -11.87
N LEU A 520 -2.14 -14.80 -10.60
CA LEU A 520 -0.99 -14.34 -9.82
C LEU A 520 0.07 -15.43 -9.62
N ALA A 521 -0.32 -16.69 -9.51
CA ALA A 521 0.61 -17.81 -9.50
C ALA A 521 1.33 -17.94 -10.85
N ALA A 522 0.63 -17.77 -11.97
CA ALA A 522 1.24 -17.78 -13.30
C ALA A 522 2.20 -16.60 -13.52
N LEU A 523 1.89 -15.42 -12.99
CA LEU A 523 2.70 -14.20 -13.12
C LEU A 523 3.92 -14.22 -12.18
N LEU A 524 3.72 -14.59 -10.91
CA LEU A 524 4.72 -14.46 -9.85
C LEU A 524 5.48 -15.75 -9.56
N GLY A 525 4.83 -16.91 -9.67
CA GLY A 525 5.33 -18.21 -9.22
C GLY A 525 4.77 -18.64 -7.86
N ASP A 526 5.16 -19.83 -7.41
CA ASP A 526 4.57 -20.51 -6.23
C ASP A 526 5.40 -20.40 -4.94
N ASP A 527 6.38 -19.48 -4.90
CA ASP A 527 7.20 -19.26 -3.70
C ASP A 527 6.35 -18.77 -2.51
N ARG A 528 6.56 -19.37 -1.33
CA ARG A 528 5.81 -19.02 -0.10
C ARG A 528 6.04 -17.58 0.35
N THR A 529 7.20 -17.00 0.03
CA THR A 529 7.53 -15.60 0.33
C THR A 529 6.63 -14.60 -0.41
N LEU A 530 5.98 -15.03 -1.50
CA LEU A 530 5.09 -14.19 -2.31
C LEU A 530 3.66 -14.10 -1.77
N VAL A 531 3.27 -14.91 -0.78
CA VAL A 531 1.88 -14.98 -0.29
C VAL A 531 1.36 -13.61 0.19
N PRO A 532 2.07 -12.86 1.05
CA PRO A 532 1.61 -11.54 1.49
C PRO A 532 1.48 -10.54 0.32
N LEU A 533 2.41 -10.61 -0.65
CA LEU A 533 2.38 -9.75 -1.82
C LEU A 533 1.19 -10.08 -2.74
N LYS A 534 0.93 -11.37 -2.99
CA LYS A 534 -0.22 -11.83 -3.80
C LYS A 534 -1.54 -11.36 -3.19
N GLN A 535 -1.69 -11.49 -1.88
CA GLN A 535 -2.88 -11.02 -1.17
C GLN A 535 -3.05 -9.50 -1.34
N ARG A 536 -1.96 -8.74 -1.19
CA ARG A 536 -2.00 -7.28 -1.33
C ARG A 536 -2.30 -6.81 -2.76
N ILE A 537 -1.80 -7.52 -3.77
CA ILE A 537 -2.14 -7.25 -5.17
C ILE A 537 -3.62 -7.57 -5.40
N LEU A 538 -4.13 -8.69 -4.88
CA LEU A 538 -5.54 -9.06 -5.01
C LEU A 538 -6.47 -8.03 -4.35
N GLU A 539 -6.15 -7.59 -3.13
CA GLU A 539 -6.89 -6.55 -2.41
C GLU A 539 -6.94 -5.22 -3.17
N LYS A 540 -5.84 -4.83 -3.83
CA LYS A 540 -5.82 -3.59 -4.62
C LYS A 540 -6.52 -3.72 -5.96
N THR A 541 -6.34 -4.83 -6.67
CA THR A 541 -6.74 -4.98 -8.07
C THR A 541 -8.11 -5.63 -8.25
N GLU A 542 -8.64 -6.23 -7.19
CA GLU A 542 -9.96 -6.87 -7.12
C GLU A 542 -10.22 -7.84 -8.28
N GLY A 543 -9.17 -8.59 -8.65
CA GLY A 543 -9.25 -9.63 -9.68
C GLY A 543 -9.26 -9.11 -11.12
N ASN A 544 -9.01 -7.81 -11.37
CA ASN A 544 -8.84 -7.29 -12.73
C ASN A 544 -7.49 -7.76 -13.33
N PRO A 545 -7.49 -8.61 -14.38
CA PRO A 545 -6.26 -9.19 -14.96
C PRO A 545 -5.22 -8.15 -15.38
N PHE A 546 -5.65 -7.11 -16.07
CA PHE A 546 -4.75 -6.05 -16.53
C PHE A 546 -4.11 -5.29 -15.37
N PHE A 547 -4.87 -4.96 -14.31
CA PHE A 547 -4.30 -4.26 -13.16
C PHE A 547 -3.29 -5.12 -12.43
N MET A 548 -3.55 -6.43 -12.30
CA MET A 548 -2.59 -7.37 -11.72
C MET A 548 -1.30 -7.44 -12.54
N GLU A 549 -1.38 -7.58 -13.86
CA GLU A 549 -0.22 -7.61 -14.74
C GLU A 549 0.62 -6.33 -14.65
N GLU A 550 -0.01 -5.16 -14.68
CA GLU A 550 0.69 -3.86 -14.61
C GLU A 550 1.35 -3.60 -13.24
N VAL A 551 0.71 -4.02 -12.14
CA VAL A 551 1.31 -3.92 -10.80
C VAL A 551 2.53 -4.85 -10.69
N VAL A 552 2.43 -6.09 -11.17
CA VAL A 552 3.57 -7.02 -11.20
C VAL A 552 4.71 -6.47 -12.05
N GLN A 553 4.39 -5.94 -13.24
CA GLN A 553 5.37 -5.32 -14.13
C GLN A 553 6.09 -4.14 -13.45
N THR A 554 5.35 -3.28 -12.75
CA THR A 554 5.92 -2.14 -12.01
C THR A 554 6.86 -2.61 -10.90
N LEU A 555 6.49 -3.65 -10.15
CA LEU A 555 7.35 -4.22 -9.10
C LEU A 555 8.65 -4.83 -9.65
N VAL A 556 8.63 -5.38 -10.88
CA VAL A 556 9.83 -5.85 -11.57
C VAL A 556 10.71 -4.67 -12.00
N GLU A 557 10.11 -3.60 -12.52
CA GLU A 557 10.83 -2.39 -12.93
C GLU A 557 11.48 -1.64 -11.75
N GLU A 558 10.80 -1.60 -10.61
CA GLU A 558 11.30 -1.06 -9.33
C GLU A 558 12.35 -1.95 -8.67
N ARG A 559 12.62 -3.15 -9.23
CA ARG A 559 13.52 -4.17 -8.69
C ARG A 559 13.11 -4.71 -7.32
N SER A 560 11.83 -4.58 -6.94
CA SER A 560 11.27 -5.23 -5.76
C SER A 560 11.11 -6.74 -5.98
N LEU A 561 10.95 -7.16 -7.24
CA LEU A 561 10.95 -8.54 -7.68
C LEU A 561 12.20 -8.85 -8.53
N LEU A 562 12.86 -9.98 -8.23
CA LEU A 562 13.99 -10.50 -9.02
C LEU A 562 13.67 -11.89 -9.55
N GLY A 563 14.09 -12.18 -10.78
CA GLY A 563 13.91 -13.48 -11.43
C GLY A 563 13.28 -13.37 -12.82
N GLU A 564 12.75 -14.50 -13.28
CA GLU A 564 12.03 -14.62 -14.55
C GLU A 564 10.51 -14.68 -14.30
N PRO A 565 9.67 -14.32 -15.29
CA PRO A 565 8.22 -14.46 -15.19
C PRO A 565 7.78 -15.84 -14.67
N GLY A 566 6.90 -15.87 -13.66
CA GLY A 566 6.45 -17.10 -13.00
C GLY A 566 7.46 -17.73 -12.04
N ARG A 567 8.62 -17.12 -11.81
CA ARG A 567 9.68 -17.57 -10.89
C ARG A 567 10.34 -16.40 -10.16
N TYR A 568 9.55 -15.43 -9.73
CA TYR A 568 10.05 -14.27 -9.01
C TYR A 568 10.33 -14.59 -7.54
N ARG A 569 11.24 -13.81 -6.95
CA ARG A 569 11.47 -13.73 -5.51
C ARG A 569 11.35 -12.28 -5.05
N VAL A 570 10.76 -12.08 -3.88
CA VAL A 570 10.65 -10.77 -3.25
C VAL A 570 11.94 -10.45 -2.53
N VAL A 571 12.54 -9.30 -2.84
CA VAL A 571 13.67 -8.76 -2.09
C VAL A 571 13.17 -8.07 -0.82
N GLU A 572 12.16 -7.22 -0.99
CA GLU A 572 11.51 -6.47 0.08
C GLU A 572 10.03 -6.31 -0.29
N THR A 573 9.11 -6.60 0.64
CA THR A 573 7.68 -6.38 0.39
C THR A 573 7.39 -4.90 0.60
N PRO A 574 7.02 -4.13 -0.44
CA PRO A 574 6.78 -2.70 -0.27
C PRO A 574 5.61 -2.45 0.66
N ALA A 575 5.77 -1.48 1.56
CA ALA A 575 4.74 -1.07 2.52
C ALA A 575 3.51 -0.46 1.83
N THR A 576 3.64 0.03 0.60
CA THR A 576 2.56 0.52 -0.26
C THR A 576 2.85 0.17 -1.72
N LEU A 577 1.85 -0.37 -2.42
CA LEU A 577 1.96 -0.64 -3.87
C LEU A 577 1.70 0.66 -4.64
N HIS A 578 2.66 1.05 -5.47
CA HIS A 578 2.52 2.15 -6.42
C HIS A 578 1.50 1.79 -7.51
N ILE A 579 0.64 2.75 -7.87
CA ILE A 579 -0.29 2.56 -8.99
C ILE A 579 0.47 2.83 -10.30
N PRO A 580 0.50 1.86 -11.23
CA PRO A 580 1.13 2.07 -12.54
C PRO A 580 0.46 3.20 -13.32
N THR A 581 1.26 4.01 -14.04
CA THR A 581 0.74 5.15 -14.84
C THR A 581 -0.29 4.71 -15.89
N THR A 582 -0.13 3.52 -16.45
CA THR A 582 -1.07 2.88 -17.38
C THR A 582 -2.45 2.65 -16.74
N VAL A 583 -2.49 2.12 -15.51
CA VAL A 583 -3.71 1.91 -14.72
C VAL A 583 -4.35 3.25 -14.34
N GLN A 584 -3.53 4.20 -13.88
CA GLN A 584 -3.99 5.56 -13.57
C GLN A 584 -4.62 6.24 -14.79
N GLY A 585 -4.03 6.11 -15.98
CA GLY A 585 -4.56 6.65 -17.23
C GLY A 585 -5.92 6.06 -17.61
N VAL A 586 -6.10 4.74 -17.45
CA VAL A 586 -7.39 4.05 -17.70
C VAL A 586 -8.48 4.55 -16.75
N LEU A 587 -8.19 4.62 -15.45
CA LEU A 587 -9.15 5.03 -14.44
C LEU A 587 -9.46 6.53 -14.52
N ALA A 588 -8.45 7.38 -14.73
CA ALA A 588 -8.64 8.82 -14.90
C ALA A 588 -9.49 9.15 -16.14
N ALA A 589 -9.24 8.48 -17.28
CA ALA A 589 -10.03 8.67 -18.49
C ALA A 589 -11.50 8.21 -18.32
N ARG A 590 -11.75 7.20 -17.47
CA ARG A 590 -13.11 6.77 -17.12
C ARG A 590 -13.80 7.83 -16.24
N ILE A 591 -13.11 8.34 -15.23
CA ILE A 591 -13.62 9.39 -14.33
C ILE A 591 -13.92 10.69 -15.10
N ASP A 592 -13.06 11.11 -16.02
CA ASP A 592 -13.23 12.33 -16.82
C ASP A 592 -14.36 12.26 -17.86
N ARG A 593 -14.97 11.09 -18.07
CA ARG A 593 -16.19 10.96 -18.89
C ARG A 593 -17.46 11.22 -18.12
N LEU A 594 -17.40 11.22 -16.78
CA LEU A 594 -18.55 11.54 -15.95
C LEU A 594 -18.92 13.03 -16.09
N PRO A 595 -20.22 13.36 -16.01
CA PRO A 595 -20.67 14.71 -15.73
C PRO A 595 -19.98 15.28 -14.49
N VAL A 596 -19.80 16.60 -14.47
CA VAL A 596 -19.04 17.32 -13.44
C VAL A 596 -19.53 17.01 -12.03
N ASP A 597 -20.84 17.07 -11.80
CA ASP A 597 -21.44 16.86 -10.48
C ASP A 597 -21.24 15.41 -9.99
N GLU A 598 -21.27 14.44 -10.91
CA GLU A 598 -21.02 13.02 -10.62
C GLU A 598 -19.53 12.76 -10.31
N LYS A 599 -18.63 13.39 -11.06
CA LYS A 599 -17.19 13.35 -10.83
C LYS A 599 -16.81 13.95 -9.48
N GLU A 600 -17.39 15.09 -9.11
CA GLU A 600 -17.16 15.72 -7.81
C GLU A 600 -17.63 14.86 -6.65
N LEU A 601 -18.82 14.26 -6.78
CA LEU A 601 -19.33 13.32 -5.80
C LEU A 601 -18.37 12.14 -5.66
N LEU A 602 -17.97 11.51 -6.76
CA LEU A 602 -17.03 10.38 -6.74
C LEU A 602 -15.69 10.73 -6.07
N GLN A 603 -15.12 11.91 -6.36
CA GLN A 603 -13.89 12.39 -5.72
C GLN A 603 -14.08 12.64 -4.21
N ALA A 604 -15.24 13.14 -3.78
CA ALA A 604 -15.56 13.30 -2.37
C ALA A 604 -15.69 11.94 -1.67
N LEU A 605 -16.45 11.00 -2.27
CA LEU A 605 -16.61 9.63 -1.78
C LEU A 605 -15.26 8.92 -1.63
N ALA A 606 -14.34 9.16 -2.57
CA ALA A 606 -12.99 8.59 -2.53
C ALA A 606 -12.20 8.99 -1.28
N VAL A 607 -12.44 10.18 -0.74
CA VAL A 607 -11.83 10.65 0.52
C VAL A 607 -12.52 10.05 1.75
N ILE A 608 -13.81 9.70 1.66
CA ILE A 608 -14.56 9.11 2.78
C ILE A 608 -14.02 7.72 3.11
N GLY A 609 -13.86 6.86 2.10
CA GLY A 609 -13.39 5.50 2.33
C GLY A 609 -13.88 4.53 1.25
N HIS A 610 -13.61 3.25 1.48
CA HIS A 610 -14.08 2.17 0.60
C HIS A 610 -15.57 1.86 0.81
N GLU A 611 -16.05 1.93 2.05
CA GLU A 611 -17.44 1.72 2.44
C GLU A 611 -17.93 2.91 3.27
N PHE A 612 -19.16 3.37 3.01
CA PHE A 612 -19.70 4.53 3.71
C PHE A 612 -21.23 4.55 3.76
N PRO A 613 -21.83 4.92 4.91
CA PRO A 613 -23.27 5.05 5.04
C PRO A 613 -23.80 6.32 4.39
N PHE A 614 -25.05 6.29 3.92
CA PHE A 614 -25.69 7.46 3.29
C PHE A 614 -25.69 8.72 4.18
N SER A 615 -25.90 8.58 5.49
CA SER A 615 -25.83 9.69 6.45
C SER A 615 -24.51 10.46 6.42
N LEU A 616 -23.39 9.76 6.25
CA LEU A 616 -22.05 10.35 6.17
C LEU A 616 -21.86 11.11 4.87
N ILE A 617 -22.28 10.53 3.73
CA ILE A 617 -22.26 11.20 2.42
C ILE A 617 -23.05 12.52 2.50
N ARG A 618 -24.28 12.45 3.03
CA ARG A 618 -25.19 13.59 3.14
C ARG A 618 -24.56 14.75 3.94
N ARG A 619 -23.89 14.43 5.06
CA ARG A 619 -23.23 15.44 5.90
C ARG A 619 -22.06 16.13 5.17
N ILE A 620 -21.31 15.38 4.35
CA ILE A 620 -20.15 15.89 3.61
C ILE A 620 -20.58 16.68 2.35
N CYS A 621 -21.67 16.31 1.69
CA CYS A 621 -22.20 17.03 0.52
C CYS A 621 -23.10 18.24 0.89
N GLY A 622 -23.55 18.34 2.14
CA GLY A 622 -24.25 19.49 2.71
C GLY A 622 -25.75 19.26 2.93
N GLU A 623 -26.30 19.88 3.97
CA GLU A 623 -27.64 19.60 4.49
C GLU A 623 -28.71 20.52 3.88
N ALA A 624 -29.40 20.06 2.83
CA ALA A 624 -30.65 20.64 2.37
C ALA A 624 -31.57 19.53 1.79
N PRO A 625 -32.86 19.44 2.17
CA PRO A 625 -33.74 18.34 1.71
C PRO A 625 -33.85 18.23 0.18
N ALA A 626 -33.84 19.36 -0.53
CA ALA A 626 -33.84 19.39 -2.00
C ALA A 626 -32.56 18.81 -2.64
N ARG A 627 -31.49 18.63 -1.85
CA ARG A 627 -30.24 17.98 -2.28
C ARG A 627 -30.23 16.47 -2.04
N ASP A 628 -31.14 15.92 -1.22
CA ASP A 628 -31.15 14.48 -0.95
C ASP A 628 -31.64 13.68 -2.17
N ASP A 629 -32.70 14.14 -2.85
CA ASP A 629 -33.19 13.52 -4.08
C ASP A 629 -32.16 13.60 -5.21
N GLU A 630 -31.50 14.75 -5.33
CA GLU A 630 -30.44 14.95 -6.30
C GLU A 630 -29.21 14.08 -6.00
N LEU A 631 -28.80 13.98 -4.73
CA LEU A 631 -27.70 13.13 -4.31
C LEU A 631 -27.98 11.65 -4.61
N ARG A 632 -29.21 11.18 -4.34
CA ARG A 632 -29.63 9.82 -4.69
C ARG A 632 -29.61 9.58 -6.20
N ARG A 633 -30.01 10.56 -7.01
CA ARG A 633 -29.93 10.50 -8.47
C ARG A 633 -28.48 10.37 -8.94
N LEU A 634 -27.56 11.15 -8.38
CA LEU A 634 -26.13 11.09 -8.70
C LEU A 634 -25.51 9.73 -8.27
N LEU A 635 -25.86 9.22 -7.08
CA LEU A 635 -25.40 7.90 -6.61
C LEU A 635 -25.91 6.77 -7.52
N ALA A 636 -27.18 6.82 -7.95
CA ALA A 636 -27.74 5.84 -8.88
C ALA A 636 -27.05 5.89 -10.25
N HIS A 637 -26.63 7.06 -10.72
CA HIS A 637 -25.83 7.18 -11.95
C HIS A 637 -24.42 6.59 -11.78
N LEU A 638 -23.75 6.85 -10.65
CA LEU A 638 -22.45 6.25 -10.33
C LEU A 638 -22.53 4.72 -10.22
N GLU A 639 -23.63 4.20 -9.67
CA GLU A 639 -23.91 2.77 -9.61
C GLU A 639 -24.17 2.18 -11.01
N ALA A 640 -25.00 2.82 -11.83
CA ALA A 640 -25.25 2.40 -13.21
C ALA A 640 -23.99 2.44 -14.09
N ALA A 641 -23.07 3.36 -13.79
CA ALA A 641 -21.75 3.45 -14.40
C ALA A 641 -20.69 2.51 -13.76
N GLU A 642 -21.11 1.66 -12.81
CA GLU A 642 -20.31 0.65 -12.11
C GLU A 642 -19.10 1.22 -11.32
N PHE A 643 -19.21 2.45 -10.79
CA PHE A 643 -18.18 3.03 -9.90
C PHE A 643 -18.36 2.61 -8.44
N ILE A 644 -19.61 2.51 -8.01
CA ILE A 644 -20.03 2.12 -6.66
C ILE A 644 -21.15 1.09 -6.75
N TYR A 645 -21.46 0.43 -5.64
CA TYR A 645 -22.64 -0.42 -5.52
C TYR A 645 -23.33 -0.21 -4.17
N GLU A 646 -24.63 -0.45 -4.15
CA GLU A 646 -25.44 -0.40 -2.95
C GLU A 646 -25.29 -1.70 -2.12
N CYS A 647 -24.94 -1.55 -0.85
CA CYS A 647 -24.91 -2.62 0.15
C CYS A 647 -26.11 -2.45 1.10
N PRO A 648 -27.11 -3.34 1.06
CA PRO A 648 -28.18 -3.33 2.04
C PRO A 648 -27.61 -3.56 3.45
N ALA A 649 -27.67 -2.53 4.28
CA ALA A 649 -27.21 -2.56 5.66
C ALA A 649 -28.30 -2.04 6.60
N PHE A 650 -28.24 -2.44 7.87
CA PHE A 650 -29.11 -1.94 8.93
C PHE A 650 -28.28 -1.05 9.85
N PRO A 651 -28.73 0.17 10.21
CA PRO A 651 -30.08 0.75 10.04
C PRO A 651 -30.30 1.56 8.76
N GLU A 652 -29.26 1.78 7.94
CA GLU A 652 -29.33 2.55 6.70
C GLU A 652 -28.49 1.91 5.59
N VAL A 653 -28.73 2.34 4.35
CA VAL A 653 -28.01 1.89 3.16
C VAL A 653 -26.54 2.32 3.21
N ASN A 654 -25.65 1.37 2.96
CA ASN A 654 -24.23 1.62 2.74
C ASN A 654 -23.93 1.59 1.24
N TYR A 655 -22.93 2.37 0.83
CA TYR A 655 -22.36 2.32 -0.50
C TYR A 655 -20.91 1.88 -0.40
N SER A 656 -20.43 1.17 -1.41
CA SER A 656 -19.04 0.78 -1.51
C SER A 656 -18.48 1.02 -2.90
N PHE A 657 -17.19 1.35 -3.00
CA PHE A 657 -16.51 1.39 -4.28
C PHE A 657 -16.46 -0.01 -4.88
N LYS A 658 -16.72 -0.10 -6.19
CA LYS A 658 -16.55 -1.38 -6.91
C LYS A 658 -15.08 -1.78 -7.07
N HIS A 659 -14.15 -0.82 -6.97
CA HIS A 659 -12.71 -1.05 -7.05
C HIS A 659 -11.91 -0.05 -6.21
N ALA A 660 -11.02 -0.54 -5.35
CA ALA A 660 -10.12 0.25 -4.51
C ALA A 660 -9.18 1.15 -5.31
N LEU A 661 -8.71 0.71 -6.48
CA LEU A 661 -7.88 1.56 -7.36
C LEU A 661 -8.66 2.76 -7.92
N THR A 662 -9.96 2.61 -8.17
CA THR A 662 -10.81 3.72 -8.62
C THR A 662 -10.94 4.78 -7.53
N GLN A 663 -11.16 4.34 -6.28
CA GLN A 663 -11.13 5.22 -5.11
C GLN A 663 -9.79 5.95 -5.02
N GLU A 664 -8.67 5.24 -5.12
CA GLU A 664 -7.34 5.83 -4.97
C GLU A 664 -7.02 6.86 -6.08
N VAL A 665 -7.36 6.56 -7.34
CA VAL A 665 -7.17 7.50 -8.47
C VAL A 665 -8.08 8.72 -8.33
N ALA A 666 -9.35 8.54 -7.98
CA ALA A 666 -10.27 9.65 -7.75
C ALA A 666 -9.78 10.55 -6.60
N GLY A 667 -9.36 9.98 -5.47
CA GLY A 667 -8.84 10.74 -4.33
C GLY A 667 -7.50 11.45 -4.61
N ARG A 668 -6.61 10.85 -5.42
CA ARG A 668 -5.32 11.45 -5.82
C ARG A 668 -5.47 12.56 -6.87
N SER A 669 -6.57 12.59 -7.63
CA SER A 669 -6.85 13.66 -8.59
C SER A 669 -7.14 15.00 -7.91
N LEU A 670 -7.55 14.99 -6.64
CA LEU A 670 -7.77 16.19 -5.83
C LEU A 670 -6.44 16.88 -5.48
N LEU A 671 -6.45 18.22 -5.46
CA LEU A 671 -5.36 18.98 -4.87
C LEU A 671 -5.23 18.70 -3.37
N THR A 672 -3.99 18.80 -2.86
CA THR A 672 -3.67 18.54 -1.44
C THR A 672 -4.59 19.34 -0.51
N GLU A 673 -4.77 20.64 -0.75
CA GLU A 673 -5.60 21.51 0.09
C GLU A 673 -7.06 21.04 0.19
N ARG A 674 -7.67 20.70 -0.96
CA ARG A 674 -9.04 20.19 -1.01
C ARG A 674 -9.17 18.83 -0.34
N ARG A 675 -8.22 17.93 -0.59
CA ARG A 675 -8.18 16.59 0.03
C ARG A 675 -8.07 16.69 1.55
N THR A 676 -7.17 17.53 2.05
CA THR A 676 -6.98 17.82 3.49
C THR A 676 -8.27 18.35 4.12
N THR A 677 -8.98 19.28 3.47
CA THR A 677 -10.27 19.79 3.96
C THR A 677 -11.34 18.71 3.98
N LEU A 678 -11.39 17.83 2.98
CA LEU A 678 -12.36 16.73 2.94
C LEU A 678 -12.08 15.68 4.02
N HIS A 679 -10.80 15.33 4.29
CA HIS A 679 -10.47 14.44 5.40
C HIS A 679 -10.89 15.05 6.75
N GLU A 680 -10.62 16.35 6.98
CA GLU A 680 -11.05 17.03 8.21
C GLU A 680 -12.56 16.96 8.40
N ARG A 681 -13.32 17.29 7.34
CA ARG A 681 -14.79 17.25 7.35
C ARG A 681 -15.34 15.84 7.55
N THR A 682 -14.68 14.83 6.98
CA THR A 682 -15.07 13.42 7.14
C THR A 682 -14.90 12.99 8.59
N ALA A 683 -13.75 13.27 9.20
CA ALA A 683 -13.48 12.92 10.58
C ALA A 683 -14.48 13.60 11.54
N GLN A 684 -14.72 14.90 11.36
CA GLN A 684 -15.70 15.65 12.14
C GLN A 684 -17.14 15.11 11.96
N ALA A 685 -17.49 14.65 10.76
CA ALA A 685 -18.79 14.05 10.50
C ALA A 685 -18.95 12.69 11.20
N ILE A 686 -17.91 11.85 11.20
CA ILE A 686 -17.90 10.57 11.93
C ILE A 686 -18.09 10.80 13.43
N GLU A 687 -17.35 11.73 14.04
CA GLU A 687 -17.48 12.05 15.47
C GLU A 687 -18.90 12.52 15.84
N LEU A 688 -19.52 13.31 14.96
CA LEU A 688 -20.85 13.88 15.19
C LEU A 688 -21.97 12.85 15.00
N LEU A 689 -21.88 12.01 13.97
CA LEU A 689 -22.91 11.03 13.62
C LEU A 689 -22.86 9.80 14.52
N PHE A 690 -21.68 9.41 14.98
CA PHE A 690 -21.46 8.17 15.74
C PHE A 690 -20.84 8.38 17.13
N PRO A 691 -21.34 9.32 17.97
CA PRO A 691 -20.71 9.67 19.25
C PRO A 691 -20.67 8.50 20.24
N THR A 692 -21.63 7.57 20.17
CA THR A 692 -21.70 6.37 21.02
C THR A 692 -20.89 5.19 20.47
N ARG A 693 -20.41 5.28 19.23
CA ARG A 693 -19.67 4.22 18.52
C ARG A 693 -18.27 4.66 18.09
N ILE A 694 -17.73 5.75 18.64
CA ILE A 694 -16.39 6.26 18.32
C ILE A 694 -15.31 5.16 18.41
N ALA A 695 -15.46 4.23 19.35
CA ALA A 695 -14.54 3.11 19.51
C ALA A 695 -14.43 2.23 18.24
N ASP A 696 -15.50 2.09 17.46
CA ASP A 696 -15.52 1.32 16.21
C ASP A 696 -14.76 2.04 15.08
N TYR A 697 -14.62 3.37 15.18
CA TYR A 697 -14.08 4.24 14.13
C TYR A 697 -12.68 4.79 14.45
N CYS A 698 -12.00 4.30 15.49
CA CYS A 698 -10.72 4.87 15.94
C CYS A 698 -9.64 4.88 14.84
N SER A 699 -9.47 3.77 14.12
CA SER A 699 -8.47 3.66 13.03
C SER A 699 -8.80 4.56 11.84
N GLU A 700 -10.08 4.71 11.51
CA GLU A 700 -10.55 5.60 10.43
C GLU A 700 -10.35 7.07 10.82
N LEU A 701 -10.73 7.45 12.04
CA LEU A 701 -10.53 8.80 12.58
C LEU A 701 -9.04 9.16 12.64
N ALA A 702 -8.19 8.22 13.08
CA ALA A 702 -6.75 8.36 13.06
C ALA A 702 -6.22 8.62 11.64
N HIS A 703 -6.71 7.86 10.65
CA HIS A 703 -6.36 8.04 9.24
C HIS A 703 -6.76 9.43 8.72
N HIS A 704 -8.03 9.82 8.87
CA HIS A 704 -8.52 11.11 8.36
C HIS A 704 -7.84 12.30 9.03
N TYR A 705 -7.67 12.31 10.36
CA TYR A 705 -6.98 13.42 11.03
C TYR A 705 -5.49 13.48 10.70
N SER A 706 -4.84 12.34 10.43
CA SER A 706 -3.46 12.33 9.93
C SER A 706 -3.37 12.98 8.55
N GLN A 707 -4.33 12.69 7.65
CA GLN A 707 -4.37 13.27 6.29
C GLN A 707 -4.86 14.73 6.26
N SER A 708 -5.62 15.17 7.28
CA SER A 708 -6.05 16.56 7.41
C SER A 708 -5.01 17.49 8.04
N GLY A 709 -3.92 16.93 8.57
CA GLY A 709 -2.90 17.70 9.29
C GLY A 709 -3.32 18.15 10.68
N ASN A 710 -4.47 17.68 11.20
CA ASN A 710 -4.90 17.92 12.57
C ASN A 710 -4.15 16.98 13.54
N ILE A 711 -2.87 17.28 13.76
CA ILE A 711 -1.95 16.43 14.54
C ILE A 711 -2.50 16.09 15.94
N PRO A 712 -3.06 17.03 16.73
CA PRO A 712 -3.56 16.70 18.08
C PRO A 712 -4.61 15.58 18.07
N LYS A 713 -5.60 15.65 17.18
CA LYS A 713 -6.63 14.61 17.07
C LYS A 713 -6.09 13.33 16.46
N ALA A 714 -5.18 13.42 15.48
CA ALA A 714 -4.53 12.25 14.91
C ALA A 714 -3.81 11.43 15.98
N VAL A 715 -3.05 12.09 16.86
CA VAL A 715 -2.34 11.44 17.98
C VAL A 715 -3.32 10.82 18.98
N GLU A 716 -4.40 11.53 19.32
CA GLU A 716 -5.44 11.02 20.22
C GLU A 716 -6.07 9.71 19.69
N TYR A 717 -6.49 9.71 18.42
CA TYR A 717 -7.14 8.54 17.83
C TYR A 717 -6.17 7.40 17.52
N LEU A 718 -4.92 7.69 17.16
CA LEU A 718 -3.88 6.65 17.05
C LEU A 718 -3.61 5.98 18.40
N HIS A 719 -3.59 6.75 19.50
CA HIS A 719 -3.45 6.18 20.83
C HIS A 719 -4.65 5.29 21.20
N ARG A 720 -5.89 5.71 20.90
CA ARG A 720 -7.09 4.90 21.14
C ARG A 720 -7.10 3.63 20.29
N ALA A 721 -6.71 3.71 19.02
CA ALA A 721 -6.57 2.55 18.14
C ALA A 721 -5.53 1.56 18.68
N ALA A 722 -4.41 2.07 19.21
CA ALA A 722 -3.42 1.24 19.88
C ALA A 722 -3.99 0.56 21.13
N GLN A 723 -4.74 1.27 21.98
CA GLN A 723 -5.39 0.69 23.15
C GLN A 723 -6.39 -0.42 22.77
N GLN A 724 -7.13 -0.25 21.69
CA GLN A 724 -8.04 -1.27 21.18
C GLN A 724 -7.29 -2.50 20.67
N ALA A 725 -6.22 -2.30 19.89
CA ALA A 725 -5.36 -3.39 19.44
C ALA A 725 -4.76 -4.18 20.63
N LEU A 726 -4.37 -3.50 21.70
CA LEU A 726 -3.88 -4.14 22.93
C LEU A 726 -4.94 -4.99 23.63
N ARG A 727 -6.20 -4.52 23.68
CA ARG A 727 -7.31 -5.34 24.23
C ARG A 727 -7.56 -6.62 23.45
N HIS A 728 -7.19 -6.65 22.17
CA HIS A 728 -7.27 -7.82 21.30
C HIS A 728 -5.95 -8.60 21.18
N ALA A 729 -4.94 -8.29 22.01
CA ALA A 729 -3.60 -8.88 21.97
C ALA A 729 -2.88 -8.73 20.60
N ALA A 730 -3.27 -7.75 19.79
CA ALA A 730 -2.65 -7.41 18.52
C ALA A 730 -1.45 -6.47 18.74
N HIS A 731 -0.39 -6.97 19.39
CA HIS A 731 0.75 -6.16 19.83
C HIS A 731 1.50 -5.46 18.68
N HIS A 732 1.59 -6.09 17.51
CA HIS A 732 2.24 -5.49 16.34
C HIS A 732 1.46 -4.29 15.80
N ASP A 733 0.13 -4.39 15.72
CA ASP A 733 -0.73 -3.29 15.28
C ASP A 733 -0.70 -2.14 16.28
N ALA A 734 -0.70 -2.45 17.59
CA ALA A 734 -0.54 -1.44 18.63
C ALA A 734 0.79 -0.70 18.51
N MET A 735 1.89 -1.42 18.29
CA MET A 735 3.21 -0.85 18.06
C MET A 735 3.22 0.11 16.86
N ASN A 736 2.65 -0.32 15.72
CA ASN A 736 2.57 0.50 14.51
C ASN A 736 1.79 1.81 14.73
N HIS A 737 0.64 1.75 15.41
CA HIS A 737 -0.16 2.94 15.72
C HIS A 737 0.59 3.91 16.67
N LEU A 738 1.26 3.39 17.71
CA LEU A 738 2.02 4.20 18.67
C LEU A 738 3.25 4.85 18.02
N GLU A 739 3.98 4.12 17.18
CA GLU A 739 5.11 4.67 16.43
C GLU A 739 4.67 5.74 15.42
N ALA A 740 3.54 5.54 14.74
CA ALA A 740 2.95 6.54 13.86
C ALA A 740 2.59 7.82 14.64
N ALA A 741 2.01 7.70 15.84
CA ALA A 741 1.69 8.84 16.69
C ALA A 741 2.95 9.59 17.16
N LEU A 742 3.99 8.88 17.57
CA LEU A 742 5.30 9.47 17.94
C LEU A 742 5.96 10.18 16.75
N ALA A 743 5.82 9.65 15.53
CA ALA A 743 6.32 10.30 14.33
C ALA A 743 5.61 11.63 14.05
N LEU A 744 4.29 11.69 14.22
CA LEU A 744 3.52 12.92 14.06
C LEU A 744 3.87 13.99 15.10
N LEU A 745 4.16 13.60 16.35
CA LEU A 745 4.58 14.53 17.42
C LEU A 745 5.87 15.30 17.09
N LYS A 746 6.76 14.76 16.25
CA LYS A 746 7.98 15.45 15.83
C LYS A 746 7.69 16.75 15.07
N GLY A 747 6.52 16.84 14.41
CA GLY A 747 6.06 18.02 13.70
C GLY A 747 5.41 19.09 14.59
N MET A 748 5.15 18.82 15.86
CA MET A 748 4.55 19.78 16.79
C MET A 748 5.62 20.66 17.47
N PRO A 749 5.31 21.93 17.77
CA PRO A 749 6.19 22.76 18.60
C PRO A 749 6.35 22.16 20.01
N ASP A 750 7.50 22.44 20.64
CA ASP A 750 7.79 21.98 21.99
C ASP A 750 6.88 22.69 23.00
N THR A 751 5.84 21.99 23.44
CA THR A 751 4.75 22.51 24.27
C THR A 751 4.42 21.49 25.37
N PRO A 752 3.87 21.91 26.52
CA PRO A 752 3.46 20.97 27.58
C PRO A 752 2.50 19.89 27.09
N LEU A 753 1.60 20.22 26.16
CA LEU A 753 0.68 19.27 25.55
C LEU A 753 1.41 18.21 24.70
N ARG A 754 2.43 18.61 23.93
CA ARG A 754 3.28 17.67 23.18
C ARG A 754 4.03 16.74 24.14
N ALA A 755 4.65 17.28 25.19
CA ALA A 755 5.37 16.49 26.18
C ALA A 755 4.45 15.48 26.90
N HIS A 756 3.23 15.89 27.24
CA HIS A 756 2.22 15.01 27.82
C HIS A 756 1.86 13.85 26.87
N TRP A 757 1.59 14.13 25.59
CA TRP A 757 1.31 13.08 24.61
C TRP A 757 2.52 12.17 24.37
N GLU A 758 3.72 12.73 24.28
CA GLU A 758 4.96 11.95 24.11
C GLU A 758 5.11 10.97 25.29
N LEU A 759 4.94 11.44 26.53
CA LEU A 759 5.00 10.60 27.73
C LEU A 759 3.92 9.49 27.70
N THR A 760 2.68 9.83 27.41
CA THR A 760 1.56 8.87 27.33
C THR A 760 1.80 7.77 26.29
N LEU A 761 2.31 8.14 25.11
CA LEU A 761 2.63 7.18 24.05
C LEU A 761 3.82 6.30 24.43
N LEU A 762 4.87 6.86 25.03
CA LEU A 762 6.04 6.09 25.47
C LEU A 762 5.67 5.08 26.57
N LEU A 763 4.83 5.48 27.53
CA LEU A 763 4.31 4.58 28.58
C LEU A 763 3.41 3.47 28.02
N SER A 764 2.71 3.74 26.91
CA SER A 764 1.91 2.72 26.22
C SER A 764 2.76 1.81 25.34
N LEU A 765 3.85 2.31 24.76
CA LEU A 765 4.74 1.57 23.86
C LEU A 765 5.73 0.67 24.62
N GLY A 766 6.19 1.11 25.80
CA GLY A 766 7.11 0.36 26.66
C GLY A 766 6.72 -1.11 26.91
N PRO A 767 5.51 -1.41 27.42
CA PRO A 767 5.09 -2.80 27.64
C PRO A 767 5.00 -3.60 26.35
N VAL A 768 4.47 -3.00 25.27
CA VAL A 768 4.34 -3.65 23.97
C VAL A 768 5.70 -4.06 23.41
N LEU A 769 6.71 -3.19 23.53
CA LEU A 769 8.06 -3.51 23.12
C LEU A 769 8.70 -4.60 23.99
N MET A 770 8.43 -4.63 25.28
CA MET A 770 8.90 -5.72 26.14
C MET A 770 8.30 -7.06 25.70
N ASP A 771 7.02 -7.10 25.36
CA ASP A 771 6.34 -8.33 24.90
C ASP A 771 6.83 -8.79 23.52
N VAL A 772 7.06 -7.85 22.59
CA VAL A 772 7.42 -8.17 21.19
C VAL A 772 8.93 -8.36 20.99
N ARG A 773 9.77 -7.57 21.69
CA ARG A 773 11.23 -7.52 21.48
C ARG A 773 12.03 -8.06 22.66
N GLY A 774 11.38 -8.36 23.78
CA GLY A 774 12.02 -8.79 25.02
C GLY A 774 12.39 -7.63 25.95
N TYR A 775 12.38 -7.90 27.26
CA TYR A 775 12.62 -6.91 28.31
C TYR A 775 14.00 -6.24 28.24
N GLY A 776 15.03 -6.96 27.80
CA GLY A 776 16.42 -6.49 27.71
C GLY A 776 16.76 -5.64 26.46
N ALA A 777 15.80 -5.45 25.55
CA ALA A 777 16.04 -4.76 24.28
C ALA A 777 16.46 -3.29 24.48
N ASN A 778 17.47 -2.83 23.73
CA ASN A 778 18.00 -1.46 23.84
C ASN A 778 16.93 -0.37 23.59
N GLU A 779 15.92 -0.68 22.77
CA GLU A 779 14.81 0.23 22.46
C GLU A 779 13.92 0.51 23.68
N VAL A 780 13.68 -0.52 24.50
CA VAL A 780 12.93 -0.41 25.77
C VAL A 780 13.64 0.57 26.69
N GLY A 781 14.94 0.38 26.93
CA GLY A 781 15.75 1.28 27.76
C GLY A 781 15.83 2.71 27.21
N ARG A 782 15.81 2.90 25.88
CA ARG A 782 15.76 4.24 25.26
C ARG A 782 14.42 4.95 25.53
N ILE A 783 13.31 4.24 25.39
CA ILE A 783 11.96 4.79 25.56
C ILE A 783 11.70 5.17 27.01
N TYR A 784 12.02 4.28 27.97
CA TYR A 784 11.81 4.59 29.39
C TYR A 784 12.72 5.69 29.92
N ARG A 785 13.98 5.79 29.45
CA ARG A 785 14.84 6.95 29.80
C ARG A 785 14.27 8.26 29.27
N ARG A 786 13.71 8.25 28.05
CA ARG A 786 13.03 9.43 27.49
C ARG A 786 11.78 9.79 28.28
N ALA A 787 10.95 8.80 28.63
CA ALA A 787 9.78 9.00 29.48
C ALA A 787 10.18 9.58 30.85
N LEU A 788 11.28 9.11 31.45
CA LEU A 788 11.72 9.57 32.78
C LEU A 788 12.11 11.06 32.74
N ALA A 789 12.84 11.49 31.70
CA ALA A 789 13.18 12.89 31.50
C ALA A 789 11.94 13.79 31.28
N LEU A 790 10.87 13.26 30.68
CA LEU A 790 9.60 13.97 30.54
C LEU A 790 8.84 14.06 31.88
N CYS A 791 8.93 13.02 32.72
CA CYS A 791 8.34 12.98 34.05
C CYS A 791 8.94 14.00 35.03
N GLU A 792 10.15 14.52 34.79
CA GLU A 792 10.75 15.59 35.59
C GLU A 792 9.99 16.91 35.45
N HIS A 793 9.39 17.15 34.28
CA HIS A 793 8.78 18.43 33.92
C HIS A 793 7.24 18.39 33.83
N THR A 794 6.66 17.21 33.53
CA THR A 794 5.23 17.10 33.16
C THR A 794 4.50 15.89 33.75
N GLY A 795 5.21 14.93 34.33
CA GLY A 795 4.61 13.67 34.80
C GLY A 795 4.11 13.75 36.24
N ASP A 796 2.98 13.09 36.49
CA ASP A 796 2.52 12.83 37.86
C ASP A 796 3.31 11.70 38.54
N ALA A 797 3.05 11.47 39.83
CA ALA A 797 3.73 10.43 40.60
C ALA A 797 3.49 9.02 40.02
N SER A 798 2.32 8.77 39.42
CA SER A 798 1.96 7.48 38.83
C SER A 798 2.74 7.20 37.55
N GLN A 799 2.81 8.18 36.64
CA GLN A 799 3.58 8.09 35.40
C GLN A 799 5.07 7.94 35.67
N ARG A 800 5.60 8.67 36.67
CA ARG A 800 6.98 8.52 37.11
C ARG A 800 7.24 7.11 37.66
N PHE A 801 6.36 6.61 38.51
CA PHE A 801 6.47 5.26 39.08
C PHE A 801 6.44 4.17 38.01
N ALA A 802 5.50 4.23 37.07
CA ALA A 802 5.39 3.30 35.95
C ALA A 802 6.65 3.31 35.06
N THR A 803 7.20 4.51 34.80
CA THR A 803 8.44 4.66 34.04
C THR A 803 9.63 4.02 34.75
N GLN A 804 9.78 4.28 36.05
CA GLN A 804 10.85 3.69 36.87
C GLN A 804 10.72 2.17 36.93
N LEU A 805 9.51 1.63 37.08
CA LEU A 805 9.24 0.19 37.09
C LEU A 805 9.69 -0.47 35.79
N GLY A 806 9.28 0.07 34.64
CA GLY A 806 9.68 -0.44 33.33
C GLY A 806 11.18 -0.38 33.10
N LEU A 807 11.83 0.75 33.44
CA LEU A 807 13.28 0.89 33.32
C LEU A 807 14.03 -0.08 34.25
N ARG A 808 13.52 -0.30 35.46
CA ARG A 808 14.09 -1.27 36.42
C ARG A 808 14.02 -2.69 35.88
N MET A 809 12.87 -3.10 35.32
CA MET A 809 12.74 -4.43 34.69
C MET A 809 13.75 -4.63 33.56
N HIS A 810 13.96 -3.62 32.72
CA HIS A 810 14.98 -3.64 31.67
C HIS A 810 16.39 -3.88 32.24
N HIS A 811 16.78 -3.16 33.29
CA HIS A 811 18.11 -3.30 33.90
C HIS A 811 18.29 -4.65 34.62
N VAL A 812 17.27 -5.17 35.31
CA VAL A 812 17.34 -6.49 35.97
C VAL A 812 17.61 -7.59 34.95
N VAL A 813 16.87 -7.60 33.84
CA VAL A 813 16.98 -8.62 32.80
C VAL A 813 18.35 -8.60 32.11
N ARG A 814 19.03 -7.45 32.08
CA ARG A 814 20.40 -7.30 31.55
C ARG A 814 21.51 -7.59 32.57
N GLY A 815 21.17 -7.93 33.81
CA GLY A 815 22.14 -8.12 34.88
C GLY A 815 22.74 -6.81 35.43
N GLU A 816 22.13 -5.66 35.16
CA GLU A 816 22.61 -4.33 35.60
C GLU A 816 22.02 -3.97 36.98
N TYR A 817 22.29 -4.82 37.98
CA TYR A 817 21.56 -4.81 39.26
C TYR A 817 21.79 -3.56 40.11
N ALA A 818 22.96 -2.93 40.05
CA ALA A 818 23.24 -1.70 40.78
C ALA A 818 22.28 -0.57 40.37
N LEU A 819 22.06 -0.41 39.05
CA LEU A 819 21.10 0.55 38.50
C LEU A 819 19.65 0.19 38.87
N ALA A 820 19.33 -1.11 38.83
CA ALA A 820 18.00 -1.59 39.21
C ALA A 820 17.69 -1.34 40.70
N ILE A 821 18.68 -1.44 41.59
CA ILE A 821 18.54 -1.12 43.02
C ILE A 821 18.34 0.37 43.23
N GLU A 822 19.11 1.22 42.56
CA GLU A 822 18.95 2.67 42.62
C GLU A 822 17.53 3.08 42.22
N LEU A 823 17.04 2.55 41.09
CA LEU A 823 15.66 2.76 40.64
C LEU A 823 14.64 2.24 41.65
N GLY A 824 14.87 1.07 42.26
CA GLY A 824 14.00 0.53 43.32
C GLY A 824 13.93 1.44 44.55
N MET A 825 15.04 2.07 44.95
CA MET A 825 15.04 3.06 46.03
C MET A 825 14.29 4.34 45.65
N GLN A 826 14.44 4.82 44.40
CA GLN A 826 13.71 5.98 43.89
C GLN A 826 12.19 5.71 43.78
N MET A 827 11.79 4.50 43.37
CA MET A 827 10.40 4.06 43.37
C MET A 827 9.82 4.06 44.78
N LEU A 828 10.58 3.59 45.77
CA LEU A 828 10.15 3.60 47.16
C LEU A 828 9.99 5.02 47.71
N SER A 829 10.87 5.95 47.32
CA SER A 829 10.70 7.38 47.64
C SER A 829 9.41 7.93 47.02
N THR A 830 9.21 7.68 45.71
CA THR A 830 8.02 8.14 44.97
C THR A 830 6.73 7.60 45.58
N ALA A 831 6.73 6.32 45.99
CA ALA A 831 5.59 5.67 46.64
C ALA A 831 5.27 6.27 48.01
N ARG A 832 6.30 6.62 48.80
CA ARG A 832 6.12 7.29 50.10
C ARG A 832 5.57 8.70 49.95
N ASP A 833 6.10 9.45 48.98
CA ASP A 833 5.65 10.82 48.71
C ASP A 833 4.20 10.85 48.20
N ALA A 834 3.80 9.84 47.40
CA ALA A 834 2.42 9.68 46.93
C ALA A 834 1.46 9.11 47.99
N ASN A 835 1.98 8.51 49.07
CA ASN A 835 1.22 7.80 50.10
C ASN A 835 0.24 6.75 49.54
N ASP A 836 0.69 6.01 48.51
CA ASP A 836 -0.10 4.98 47.81
C ASP A 836 0.37 3.58 48.23
N SER A 837 -0.54 2.77 48.80
CA SER A 837 -0.23 1.42 49.29
C SER A 837 0.16 0.45 48.19
N GLY A 838 -0.41 0.61 46.98
CA GLY A 838 -0.07 -0.22 45.82
C GLY A 838 1.34 0.07 45.33
N PHE A 839 1.72 1.34 45.23
CA PHE A 839 3.10 1.74 44.88
C PHE A 839 4.10 1.29 45.93
N LEU A 840 3.76 1.38 47.22
CA LEU A 840 4.64 0.89 48.28
C LEU A 840 4.86 -0.62 48.18
N THR A 841 3.79 -1.38 47.95
CA THR A 841 3.84 -2.84 47.75
C THR A 841 4.74 -3.20 46.57
N GLU A 842 4.51 -2.58 45.41
CA GLU A 842 5.29 -2.84 44.19
C GLU A 842 6.75 -2.43 44.35
N ALA A 843 7.04 -1.29 44.97
CA ALA A 843 8.40 -0.83 45.22
C ALA A 843 9.17 -1.76 46.18
N HIS A 844 8.54 -2.20 47.27
CA HIS A 844 9.14 -3.16 48.20
C HIS A 844 9.43 -4.50 47.53
N SER A 845 8.47 -5.04 46.77
CA SER A 845 8.61 -6.29 46.02
C SER A 845 9.73 -6.18 44.96
N ALA A 846 9.75 -5.08 44.19
CA ALA A 846 10.75 -4.84 43.17
C ALA A 846 12.17 -4.69 43.75
N LEU A 847 12.34 -3.91 44.83
CA LEU A 847 13.63 -3.74 45.50
C LEU A 847 14.13 -5.06 46.12
N GLY A 848 13.24 -5.81 46.78
CA GLY A 848 13.59 -7.10 47.38
C GLY A 848 14.12 -8.10 46.34
N SER A 849 13.58 -8.10 45.12
CA SER A 849 14.01 -9.02 44.07
C SER A 849 15.44 -8.72 43.61
N CYS A 850 15.83 -7.45 43.54
CA CYS A 850 17.19 -7.05 43.20
C CYS A 850 18.18 -7.39 44.33
N LEU A 851 17.77 -7.20 45.61
CA LEU A 851 18.59 -7.54 46.77
C LEU A 851 18.83 -9.06 46.87
N PHE A 852 17.83 -9.86 46.51
CA PHE A 852 17.98 -11.31 46.40
C PHE A 852 19.08 -11.69 45.40
N LEU A 853 19.07 -11.09 44.20
CA LEU A 853 20.07 -11.36 43.15
C LEU A 853 21.48 -10.92 43.57
N GLN A 854 21.60 -9.84 44.35
CA GLN A 854 22.86 -9.42 44.99
C GLN A 854 23.29 -10.30 46.17
N GLY A 855 22.50 -11.31 46.56
CA GLY A 855 22.80 -12.22 47.66
C GLY A 855 22.66 -11.62 49.06
N ASP A 856 22.00 -10.47 49.20
CA ASP A 856 21.64 -9.90 50.51
C ASP A 856 20.26 -10.44 50.94
N PHE A 857 20.24 -11.68 51.41
CA PHE A 857 19.01 -12.42 51.69
C PHE A 857 18.22 -11.83 52.87
N ASP A 858 18.89 -11.26 53.87
CA ASP A 858 18.24 -10.63 55.03
C ASP A 858 17.50 -9.34 54.63
N ALA A 859 18.16 -8.47 53.86
CA ALA A 859 17.52 -7.28 53.35
C ALA A 859 16.41 -7.63 52.36
N ALA A 860 16.64 -8.61 51.47
CA ALA A 860 15.63 -9.09 50.53
C ALA A 860 14.37 -9.60 51.25
N ARG A 861 14.54 -10.46 52.27
CA ARG A 861 13.43 -10.96 53.11
C ARG A 861 12.64 -9.82 53.73
N THR A 862 13.35 -8.86 54.34
CA THR A 862 12.72 -7.70 54.99
C THR A 862 11.86 -6.90 54.02
N GLN A 863 12.33 -6.66 52.79
CA GLN A 863 11.54 -5.95 51.78
C GLN A 863 10.34 -6.78 51.32
N MET A 864 10.50 -8.08 51.10
CA MET A 864 9.40 -8.96 50.68
C MET A 864 8.30 -9.09 51.74
N GLU A 865 8.67 -9.22 53.02
CA GLU A 865 7.71 -9.27 54.11
C GLU A 865 6.96 -7.93 54.28
N ARG A 866 7.63 -6.80 54.04
CA ARG A 866 6.98 -5.47 54.00
C ARG A 866 6.00 -5.34 52.85
N ALA A 867 6.35 -5.84 51.65
CA ALA A 867 5.43 -5.87 50.52
C ALA A 867 4.17 -6.68 50.89
N LEU A 868 4.32 -7.87 51.47
CA LEU A 868 3.18 -8.71 51.87
C LEU A 868 2.33 -8.11 53.00
N ALA A 869 2.94 -7.38 53.94
CA ALA A 869 2.20 -6.71 55.00
C ALA A 869 1.29 -5.57 54.48
N LEU A 870 1.64 -4.99 53.34
CA LEU A 870 0.87 -3.93 52.67
C LEU A 870 -0.06 -4.46 51.57
N TYR A 871 0.11 -5.73 51.18
CA TYR A 871 -0.61 -6.33 50.07
C TYR A 871 -2.05 -6.72 50.45
N ASP A 872 -3.01 -6.05 49.81
CA ASP A 872 -4.42 -6.40 49.78
C ASP A 872 -4.81 -7.00 48.40
N PRO A 873 -5.20 -8.28 48.31
CA PRO A 873 -5.60 -8.91 47.06
C PRO A 873 -6.80 -8.26 46.35
N GLU A 874 -7.77 -7.69 47.07
CA GLU A 874 -8.98 -7.10 46.46
C GLU A 874 -8.71 -5.69 45.91
N GLN A 875 -7.90 -4.90 46.62
CA GLN A 875 -7.57 -3.53 46.21
C GLN A 875 -6.50 -3.51 45.12
N HIS A 876 -5.48 -4.36 45.23
CA HIS A 876 -4.37 -4.38 44.27
C HIS A 876 -4.69 -5.21 43.01
N GLN A 877 -5.82 -5.94 42.98
CA GLN A 877 -6.36 -6.55 41.76
C GLN A 877 -6.71 -5.51 40.68
N ALA A 878 -7.12 -4.29 41.07
CA ALA A 878 -7.38 -3.20 40.13
C ALA A 878 -6.10 -2.58 39.56
N HIS A 879 -4.98 -2.75 40.27
CA HIS A 879 -3.63 -2.34 39.85
C HIS A 879 -2.91 -3.49 39.14
N VAL A 880 -3.57 -4.18 38.19
CA VAL A 880 -2.84 -4.99 37.20
C VAL A 880 -1.94 -4.02 36.45
N PHE A 881 -0.73 -3.81 36.98
CA PHE A 881 0.28 -2.99 36.34
C PHE A 881 0.46 -3.55 34.94
N ALA A 882 0.59 -2.67 33.96
CA ALA A 882 0.79 -3.01 32.55
C ALA A 882 2.05 -3.88 32.28
N HIS A 883 2.74 -4.35 33.32
CA HIS A 883 4.09 -4.90 33.32
C HIS A 883 4.23 -6.23 34.10
N GLY A 884 3.21 -7.09 34.12
CA GLY A 884 3.41 -8.52 34.43
C GLY A 884 2.95 -9.00 35.82
N VAL A 885 3.83 -9.73 36.52
CA VAL A 885 3.50 -10.57 37.69
C VAL A 885 3.04 -9.73 38.87
N ASP A 886 1.94 -10.13 39.51
CA ASP A 886 1.39 -9.49 40.70
C ASP A 886 2.44 -9.34 41.83
N PRO A 887 2.52 -8.17 42.50
CA PRO A 887 3.54 -7.90 43.52
C PRO A 887 3.52 -8.87 44.71
N GLY A 888 2.33 -9.33 45.13
CA GLY A 888 2.16 -10.27 46.23
C GLY A 888 2.63 -11.68 45.85
N ILE A 889 2.26 -12.14 44.65
CA ILE A 889 2.76 -13.41 44.08
C ILE A 889 4.27 -13.36 43.92
N ARG A 890 4.80 -12.25 43.42
CA ARG A 890 6.24 -12.03 43.30
C ARG A 890 6.92 -12.11 44.66
N ALA A 891 6.36 -11.42 45.66
CA ALA A 891 6.94 -11.42 47.00
C ALA A 891 6.93 -12.80 47.67
N LEU A 892 5.83 -13.53 47.58
CA LEU A 892 5.75 -14.91 48.07
C LEU A 892 6.74 -15.82 47.35
N SER A 893 6.83 -15.73 46.02
CA SER A 893 7.68 -16.60 45.21
C SER A 893 9.18 -16.34 45.45
N PHE A 894 9.61 -15.10 45.67
CA PHE A 894 11.00 -14.84 46.10
C PHE A 894 11.25 -15.31 47.54
N LEU A 895 10.28 -15.14 48.45
CA LEU A 895 10.40 -15.66 49.81
C LEU A 895 10.59 -17.17 49.86
N VAL A 896 10.04 -17.92 48.90
CA VAL A 896 10.28 -19.36 48.77
C VAL A 896 11.78 -19.68 48.71
N LEU A 897 12.51 -19.02 47.82
CA LEU A 897 13.95 -19.27 47.66
C LEU A 897 14.74 -18.66 48.82
N ILE A 898 14.41 -17.44 49.25
CA ILE A 898 15.09 -16.76 50.37
C ILE A 898 15.02 -17.61 51.64
N LEU A 899 13.84 -18.09 52.01
CA LEU A 899 13.64 -18.90 53.21
C LEU A 899 14.39 -20.23 53.11
N TRP A 900 14.34 -20.90 51.96
CA TRP A 900 15.09 -22.14 51.78
C TRP A 900 16.61 -21.90 51.91
N ILE A 901 17.15 -20.87 51.24
CA ILE A 901 18.57 -20.52 51.31
C ILE A 901 19.01 -20.20 52.74
N GLN A 902 18.18 -19.45 53.48
CA GLN A 902 18.40 -19.13 54.89
C GLN A 902 18.28 -20.35 55.83
N GLY A 903 17.85 -21.52 55.35
CA GLY A 903 17.76 -22.76 56.11
C GLY A 903 16.40 -23.03 56.76
N TYR A 904 15.32 -22.45 56.20
CA TYR A 904 13.92 -22.67 56.60
C TYR A 904 13.10 -23.38 55.50
N PRO A 905 13.39 -24.66 55.21
CA PRO A 905 12.76 -25.41 54.11
C PRO A 905 11.26 -25.69 54.29
N ASP A 906 10.73 -25.76 55.52
CA ASP A 906 9.32 -26.04 55.77
C ASP A 906 8.49 -24.76 55.59
N GLN A 907 9.02 -23.63 56.05
CA GLN A 907 8.45 -22.32 55.77
C GLN A 907 8.47 -22.00 54.27
N ALA A 908 9.55 -22.37 53.57
CA ALA A 908 9.63 -22.21 52.11
C ALA A 908 8.53 -22.97 51.37
N LEU A 909 8.27 -24.24 51.74
CA LEU A 909 7.16 -25.02 51.18
C LEU A 909 5.80 -24.37 51.47
N LYS A 910 5.60 -23.87 52.69
CA LYS A 910 4.36 -23.19 53.06
C LYS A 910 4.12 -21.94 52.18
N ARG A 911 5.15 -21.10 52.00
CA ARG A 911 5.06 -19.91 51.12
C ARG A 911 4.82 -20.28 49.66
N SER A 912 5.39 -21.39 49.18
CA SER A 912 5.15 -21.89 47.82
C SER A 912 3.68 -22.29 47.63
N ALA A 913 3.07 -22.98 48.59
CA ALA A 913 1.66 -23.32 48.55
C ALA A 913 0.75 -22.07 48.56
N GLU A 914 1.07 -21.08 49.38
CA GLU A 914 0.37 -19.79 49.42
C GLU A 914 0.48 -19.04 48.07
N ALA A 915 1.66 -19.00 47.46
CA ALA A 915 1.90 -18.36 46.17
C ALA A 915 1.07 -19.00 45.04
N LEU A 916 1.06 -20.34 44.97
CA LEU A 916 0.30 -21.08 43.97
C LEU A 916 -1.21 -20.95 44.16
N ALA A 917 -1.69 -20.95 45.40
CA ALA A 917 -3.10 -20.73 45.69
C ALA A 917 -3.54 -19.32 45.24
N LEU A 918 -2.74 -18.30 45.53
CA LEU A 918 -2.98 -16.94 45.11
C LEU A 918 -2.95 -16.81 43.57
N ALA A 919 -1.96 -17.40 42.91
CA ALA A 919 -1.83 -17.36 41.45
C ALA A 919 -2.98 -18.04 40.71
N ARG A 920 -3.47 -19.18 41.23
CA ARG A 920 -4.62 -19.88 40.64
C ARG A 920 -5.91 -19.09 40.76
N ASN A 921 -6.09 -18.32 41.84
CA ASN A 921 -7.28 -17.49 42.02
C ASN A 921 -7.39 -16.35 40.98
N PHE A 922 -6.26 -15.82 40.50
CA PHE A 922 -6.26 -14.70 39.55
C PHE A 922 -6.46 -15.11 38.08
N SER A 923 -6.35 -16.39 37.72
CA SER A 923 -6.47 -16.87 36.33
C SER A 923 -5.62 -16.11 35.30
N TYR A 924 -4.50 -15.51 35.73
CA TYR A 924 -3.59 -14.74 34.88
C TYR A 924 -2.32 -15.54 34.57
N GLY A 925 -2.15 -15.92 33.30
CA GLY A 925 -1.11 -16.84 32.82
C GLY A 925 0.31 -16.50 33.29
N PRO A 926 0.80 -15.26 33.16
CA PRO A 926 2.16 -14.88 33.59
C PRO A 926 2.43 -15.06 35.08
N SER A 927 1.47 -14.69 35.95
CA SER A 927 1.62 -14.85 37.40
C SER A 927 1.66 -16.32 37.82
N LEU A 928 0.85 -17.16 37.16
CA LEU A 928 0.85 -18.60 37.39
C LEU A 928 2.16 -19.25 36.90
N ALA A 929 2.63 -18.90 35.70
CA ALA A 929 3.90 -19.39 35.17
C ALA A 929 5.09 -19.00 36.07
N PHE A 930 5.11 -17.75 36.59
CA PHE A 930 6.11 -17.28 37.54
C PHE A 930 6.11 -18.12 38.81
N SER A 931 4.97 -18.28 39.47
CA SER A 931 4.88 -19.02 40.73
C SER A 931 5.21 -20.51 40.58
N LEU A 932 4.79 -21.13 39.46
CA LEU A 932 5.15 -22.51 39.12
C LEU A 932 6.66 -22.67 38.91
N THR A 933 7.32 -21.70 38.26
CA THR A 933 8.78 -21.71 38.04
C THR A 933 9.55 -21.69 39.35
N TYR A 934 9.21 -20.77 40.26
CA TYR A 934 9.87 -20.69 41.58
C TYR A 934 9.56 -21.91 42.47
N THR A 935 8.41 -22.55 42.29
CA THR A 935 8.09 -23.81 42.96
C THR A 935 8.90 -24.97 42.40
N ALA A 936 9.06 -25.06 41.07
CA ALA A 936 9.94 -26.04 40.44
C ALA A 936 11.40 -25.84 40.90
N HIS A 937 11.86 -24.59 41.00
CA HIS A 937 13.16 -24.23 41.54
C HIS A 937 13.31 -24.67 43.01
N LEU A 938 12.31 -24.47 43.86
CA LEU A 938 12.34 -24.98 45.24
C LEU A 938 12.51 -26.51 45.29
N HIS A 939 11.72 -27.26 44.52
CA HIS A 939 11.83 -28.73 44.48
C HIS A 939 13.18 -29.18 43.91
N GLN A 940 13.74 -28.43 42.96
CA GLN A 940 15.10 -28.63 42.47
C GLN A 940 16.12 -28.47 43.61
N LEU A 941 16.03 -27.38 44.37
CA LEU A 941 16.89 -27.14 45.52
C LEU A 941 16.69 -28.18 46.62
N ARG A 942 15.48 -28.71 46.84
CA ARG A 942 15.22 -29.81 47.78
C ARG A 942 15.65 -31.19 47.28
N ARG A 943 16.17 -31.29 46.05
CA ARG A 943 16.56 -32.55 45.37
C ARG A 943 15.39 -33.53 45.19
N GLU A 944 14.23 -33.00 44.79
CA GLU A 944 12.98 -33.74 44.57
C GLU A 944 12.63 -33.76 43.05
N PRO A 945 13.31 -34.59 42.24
CA PRO A 945 13.27 -34.47 40.78
C PRO A 945 11.90 -34.74 40.16
N MET A 946 11.07 -35.60 40.75
CA MET A 946 9.72 -35.87 40.25
C MET A 946 8.79 -34.67 40.43
N LEU A 947 8.85 -34.00 41.58
CA LEU A 947 8.03 -32.82 41.86
C LEU A 947 8.51 -31.61 41.03
N ALA A 948 9.83 -31.47 40.86
CA ALA A 948 10.39 -30.46 39.98
C ALA A 948 9.92 -30.66 38.52
N ALA A 949 9.90 -31.91 38.02
CA ALA A 949 9.40 -32.22 36.68
C ALA A 949 7.91 -31.87 36.52
N GLU A 950 7.05 -32.28 37.47
CA GLU A 950 5.61 -31.98 37.43
C GLU A 950 5.36 -30.46 37.32
N ARG A 951 6.10 -29.68 38.12
CA ARG A 951 5.96 -28.21 38.11
C ARG A 951 6.53 -27.59 36.85
N ALA A 952 7.68 -28.07 36.36
CA ALA A 952 8.28 -27.61 35.12
C ALA A 952 7.39 -27.89 33.90
N GLU A 953 6.73 -29.04 33.84
CA GLU A 953 5.74 -29.37 32.80
C GLU A 953 4.52 -28.44 32.86
N ALA A 954 4.05 -28.11 34.06
CA ALA A 954 2.99 -27.13 34.23
C ALA A 954 3.39 -25.72 33.75
N VAL A 955 4.64 -25.30 33.98
CA VAL A 955 5.17 -24.03 33.42
C VAL A 955 5.13 -24.07 31.90
N ILE A 956 5.59 -25.16 31.27
CA ILE A 956 5.62 -25.32 29.81
C ILE A 956 4.21 -25.27 29.23
N ALA A 957 3.24 -25.94 29.86
CA ALA A 957 1.84 -25.95 29.43
C ALA A 957 1.24 -24.54 29.43
N VAL A 958 1.31 -23.85 30.57
CA VAL A 958 0.78 -22.47 30.72
C VAL A 958 1.49 -21.51 29.76
N SER A 959 2.81 -21.65 29.60
CA SER A 959 3.58 -20.76 28.73
C SER A 959 3.29 -20.98 27.25
N THR A 960 3.00 -22.23 26.84
CA THR A 960 2.62 -22.55 25.45
C THR A 960 1.21 -22.06 25.15
N GLU A 961 0.27 -22.23 26.07
CA GLU A 961 -1.12 -21.76 25.94
C GLU A 961 -1.20 -20.24 25.81
N HIS A 962 -0.40 -19.51 26.60
CA HIS A 962 -0.44 -18.05 26.65
C HIS A 962 0.66 -17.35 25.84
N GLY A 963 1.49 -18.08 25.08
CA GLY A 963 2.54 -17.50 24.25
C GLY A 963 3.64 -16.76 25.03
N LEU A 964 4.15 -17.35 26.11
CA LEU A 964 5.12 -16.77 27.03
C LEU A 964 6.53 -17.37 26.86
N PRO A 965 7.33 -16.92 25.88
CA PRO A 965 8.60 -17.58 25.51
C PRO A 965 9.65 -17.57 26.62
N TYR A 966 9.70 -16.50 27.42
CA TYR A 966 10.64 -16.40 28.54
C TYR A 966 10.36 -17.45 29.63
N TRP A 967 9.09 -17.66 30.00
CA TRP A 967 8.71 -18.68 30.99
C TRP A 967 8.80 -20.11 30.43
N LEU A 968 8.54 -20.28 29.13
CA LEU A 968 8.74 -21.55 28.43
C LEU A 968 10.22 -22.01 28.51
N ALA A 969 11.16 -21.06 28.36
CA ALA A 969 12.59 -21.32 28.49
C ALA A 969 12.94 -21.84 29.89
N TRP A 970 12.44 -21.17 30.94
CA TRP A 970 12.62 -21.59 32.35
C TRP A 970 12.05 -22.97 32.63
N GLY A 971 10.82 -23.27 32.17
CA GLY A 971 10.22 -24.59 32.32
C GLY A 971 11.03 -25.68 31.62
N THR A 972 11.57 -25.38 30.43
CA THR A 972 12.41 -26.32 29.67
C THR A 972 13.74 -26.61 30.38
N LEU A 973 14.38 -25.59 30.94
CA LEU A 973 15.60 -25.73 31.74
C LEU A 973 15.38 -26.65 32.95
N LEU A 974 14.36 -26.36 33.77
CA LEU A 974 14.10 -27.12 35.00
C LEU A 974 13.63 -28.56 34.72
N ARG A 975 12.89 -28.79 33.64
CA ARG A 975 12.57 -30.15 33.15
C ARG A 975 13.83 -30.89 32.72
N GLY A 976 14.75 -30.21 32.04
CA GLY A 976 16.04 -30.77 31.66
C GLY A 976 16.86 -31.22 32.86
N TRP A 977 16.94 -30.38 33.91
CA TRP A 977 17.59 -30.77 35.17
C TRP A 977 16.91 -32.00 35.80
N ALA A 978 15.57 -32.01 35.88
CA ALA A 978 14.84 -33.12 36.47
C ALA A 978 15.05 -34.44 35.69
N THR A 979 15.16 -34.37 34.36
CA THR A 979 15.47 -35.50 33.47
C THR A 979 16.88 -36.03 33.73
N SER A 980 17.87 -35.15 33.84
CA SER A 980 19.24 -35.51 34.24
C SER A 980 19.29 -36.14 35.64
N ALA A 981 18.54 -35.61 36.60
CA ALA A 981 18.45 -36.14 37.97
C ALA A 981 17.84 -37.54 38.02
N GLN A 982 16.95 -37.89 37.10
CA GLN A 982 16.33 -39.21 36.98
C GLN A 982 17.18 -40.23 36.19
N GLY A 983 18.33 -39.81 35.65
CA GLY A 983 19.33 -40.70 35.04
C GLY A 983 19.48 -40.58 33.53
N ASN A 984 18.62 -39.83 32.84
CA ASN A 984 18.77 -39.56 31.41
C ASN A 984 19.56 -38.26 31.17
N LEU A 985 20.88 -38.36 31.36
CA LEU A 985 21.80 -37.21 31.29
C LEU A 985 21.87 -36.56 29.90
N PRO A 986 21.97 -37.29 28.76
CA PRO A 986 22.08 -36.65 27.45
C PRO A 986 20.86 -35.79 27.09
N ASP A 987 19.66 -36.31 27.29
CA ASP A 987 18.42 -35.57 27.00
C ASP A 987 18.23 -34.40 27.97
N GLY A 988 18.56 -34.60 29.25
CA GLY A 988 18.48 -33.53 30.25
C GLY A 988 19.42 -32.37 29.95
N ILE A 989 20.67 -32.65 29.57
CA ILE A 989 21.65 -31.64 29.13
C ILE A 989 21.15 -30.90 27.88
N ALA A 990 20.65 -31.63 26.88
CA ALA A 990 20.11 -31.01 25.66
C ALA A 990 18.95 -30.06 25.96
N GLN A 991 18.02 -30.46 26.84
CA GLN A 991 16.91 -29.61 27.27
C GLN A 991 17.38 -28.38 28.05
N MET A 992 18.35 -28.52 28.96
CA MET A 992 18.88 -27.37 29.70
C MET A 992 19.56 -26.35 28.79
N ARG A 993 20.34 -26.81 27.80
CA ARG A 993 20.94 -25.93 26.78
C ARG A 993 19.89 -25.20 25.96
N LEU A 994 18.87 -25.94 25.50
CA LEU A 994 17.76 -25.36 24.75
C LEU A 994 17.04 -24.27 25.56
N GLY A 995 16.79 -24.52 26.84
CA GLY A 995 16.20 -23.54 27.76
C GLY A 995 17.09 -22.31 27.93
N LEU A 996 18.39 -22.49 28.16
CA LEU A 996 19.34 -21.39 28.34
C LEU A 996 19.48 -20.53 27.08
N ASP A 997 19.61 -21.16 25.91
CA ASP A 997 19.70 -20.45 24.62
C ASP A 997 18.40 -19.68 24.33
N ALA A 998 17.23 -20.26 24.63
CA ALA A 998 15.94 -19.59 24.48
C ALA A 998 15.77 -18.41 25.47
N GLN A 999 16.25 -18.54 26.71
CA GLN A 999 16.25 -17.45 27.68
C GLN A 999 17.09 -16.28 27.18
N ARG A 1000 18.29 -16.54 26.66
CA ARG A 1000 19.15 -15.51 26.04
C ARG A 1000 18.51 -14.89 24.81
N ALA A 1001 17.87 -15.70 23.94
CA ALA A 1001 17.16 -15.19 22.77
C ALA A 1001 15.98 -14.27 23.16
N ALA A 1002 15.35 -14.52 24.31
CA ALA A 1002 14.34 -13.64 24.90
C ALA A 1002 14.93 -12.42 25.65
N GLY A 1003 16.26 -12.26 25.62
CA GLY A 1003 16.99 -11.17 26.26
C GLY A 1003 17.26 -11.35 27.75
N GLY A 1004 16.99 -12.53 28.31
CA GLY A 1004 17.20 -12.87 29.73
C GLY A 1004 18.64 -13.21 30.06
N GLU A 1005 19.27 -12.43 30.94
CA GLU A 1005 20.58 -12.71 31.54
C GLU A 1005 20.51 -12.88 33.07
N ASP A 1006 19.30 -12.82 33.66
CA ASP A 1006 19.08 -12.99 35.09
C ASP A 1006 19.14 -14.47 35.54
N GLN A 1007 19.71 -14.73 36.71
CA GLN A 1007 19.89 -16.08 37.28
C GLN A 1007 20.72 -17.02 36.39
N ARG A 1008 21.57 -16.46 35.52
CA ARG A 1008 22.43 -17.24 34.63
C ARG A 1008 23.49 -18.07 35.37
N PRO A 1009 24.17 -17.56 36.43
CA PRO A 1009 25.01 -18.37 37.31
C PRO A 1009 24.32 -19.63 37.84
N TYR A 1010 23.04 -19.54 38.20
CA TYR A 1010 22.25 -20.70 38.64
C TYR A 1010 22.08 -21.73 37.51
N SER A 1011 21.63 -21.30 36.32
CA SER A 1011 21.41 -22.18 35.17
C SER A 1011 22.70 -22.89 34.72
N LEU A 1012 23.82 -22.17 34.72
CA LEU A 1012 25.14 -22.72 34.39
C LEU A 1012 25.62 -23.74 35.44
N ALA A 1013 25.34 -23.51 36.72
CA ALA A 1013 25.65 -24.47 37.78
C ALA A 1013 24.90 -25.81 37.61
N LEU A 1014 23.62 -25.77 37.20
CA LEU A 1014 22.85 -26.99 36.92
C LEU A 1014 23.40 -27.79 35.73
N LEU A 1015 23.82 -27.07 34.68
CA LEU A 1015 24.48 -27.67 33.52
C LEU A 1015 25.83 -28.28 33.91
N ALA A 1016 26.63 -27.57 34.72
CA ALA A 1016 27.91 -28.06 35.21
C ALA A 1016 27.77 -29.38 35.98
N ASP A 1017 26.79 -29.48 36.90
CA ASP A 1017 26.49 -30.74 37.63
C ASP A 1017 26.06 -31.87 36.70
N SER A 1018 25.27 -31.57 35.69
CA SER A 1018 24.83 -32.59 34.74
C SER A 1018 25.96 -33.07 33.82
N TYR A 1019 26.83 -32.18 33.34
CA TYR A 1019 28.02 -32.55 32.57
C TYR A 1019 29.00 -33.37 33.41
N TRP A 1020 29.22 -32.97 34.66
CA TRP A 1020 30.08 -33.71 35.58
C TRP A 1020 29.58 -35.14 35.78
N ARG A 1021 28.27 -35.30 36.02
CA ARG A 1021 27.63 -36.62 36.17
C ARG A 1021 27.63 -37.44 34.87
N ALA A 1022 27.68 -36.79 33.71
CA ALA A 1022 27.83 -37.45 32.40
C ALA A 1022 29.29 -37.84 32.08
N GLY A 1023 30.26 -37.44 32.92
CA GLY A 1023 31.68 -37.71 32.75
C GLY A 1023 32.43 -36.68 31.90
N ASP A 1024 31.75 -35.62 31.44
CA ASP A 1024 32.36 -34.53 30.66
C ASP A 1024 32.94 -33.47 31.60
N ARG A 1025 34.15 -33.73 32.10
CA ARG A 1025 34.81 -32.89 33.11
C ARG A 1025 35.19 -31.50 32.57
N GLU A 1026 35.63 -31.44 31.32
CA GLU A 1026 36.05 -30.19 30.68
C GLU A 1026 34.84 -29.26 30.50
N ALA A 1027 33.73 -29.78 29.98
CA ALA A 1027 32.50 -28.99 29.88
C ALA A 1027 31.97 -28.55 31.26
N ALA A 1028 32.03 -29.42 32.27
CA ALA A 1028 31.58 -29.08 33.62
C ALA A 1028 32.36 -27.90 34.24
N LEU A 1029 33.69 -27.94 34.18
CA LEU A 1029 34.54 -26.86 34.69
C LEU A 1029 34.38 -25.58 33.84
N GLY A 1030 34.30 -25.70 32.51
CA GLY A 1030 34.05 -24.57 31.62
C GLY A 1030 32.74 -23.83 31.93
N MET A 1031 31.67 -24.55 32.29
CA MET A 1031 30.41 -23.93 32.72
C MET A 1031 30.55 -23.18 34.06
N LEU A 1032 31.37 -23.66 35.00
CA LEU A 1032 31.62 -22.97 36.26
C LEU A 1032 32.48 -21.71 36.08
N ASP A 1033 33.49 -21.77 35.21
CA ASP A 1033 34.31 -20.61 34.86
C ASP A 1033 33.46 -19.52 34.19
N GLU A 1034 32.58 -19.92 33.26
CA GLU A 1034 31.61 -19.02 32.65
C GLU A 1034 30.66 -18.41 33.69
N ALA A 1035 30.16 -19.23 34.64
CA ALA A 1035 29.29 -18.75 35.70
C ALA A 1035 29.97 -17.71 36.58
N MET A 1036 31.23 -17.96 37.00
CA MET A 1036 32.01 -17.01 37.80
C MET A 1036 32.31 -15.71 37.04
N ALA A 1037 32.63 -15.78 35.75
CA ALA A 1037 32.80 -14.59 34.92
C ALA A 1037 31.52 -13.74 34.85
N VAL A 1038 30.34 -14.39 34.78
CA VAL A 1038 29.05 -13.69 34.83
C VAL A 1038 28.83 -13.04 36.20
N VAL A 1039 29.17 -13.70 37.31
CA VAL A 1039 29.11 -13.12 38.66
C VAL A 1039 29.97 -11.86 38.76
N GLU A 1040 31.21 -11.91 38.26
CA GLU A 1040 32.13 -10.76 38.27
C GLU A 1040 31.63 -9.59 37.41
N GLN A 1041 31.00 -9.88 36.27
CA GLN A 1041 30.50 -8.86 35.35
C GLN A 1041 29.19 -8.20 35.83
N SER A 1042 28.25 -9.00 36.33
CA SER A 1042 26.89 -8.55 36.68
C SER A 1042 26.73 -8.17 38.16
N GLY A 1043 27.58 -8.72 39.03
CA GLY A 1043 27.38 -8.67 40.48
C GLY A 1043 26.24 -9.59 40.97
N GLU A 1044 25.86 -10.62 40.21
CA GLU A 1044 24.87 -11.59 40.67
C GLU A 1044 25.48 -12.57 41.68
N HIS A 1045 25.23 -12.35 42.96
CA HIS A 1045 25.90 -13.11 44.02
C HIS A 1045 25.01 -14.18 44.67
N CYS A 1046 23.75 -14.31 44.27
CA CYS A 1046 22.78 -15.20 44.92
C CYS A 1046 23.15 -16.69 44.90
N TYR A 1047 23.94 -17.14 43.91
CA TYR A 1047 24.35 -18.54 43.76
C TYR A 1047 25.88 -18.75 43.89
N GLU A 1048 26.63 -17.70 44.24
CA GLU A 1048 28.09 -17.70 44.25
C GLU A 1048 28.69 -18.71 45.23
N ALA A 1049 28.07 -18.90 46.41
CA ALA A 1049 28.52 -19.89 47.37
C ALA A 1049 28.43 -21.34 46.82
N GLU A 1050 27.40 -21.62 46.02
CA GLU A 1050 27.22 -22.95 45.40
C GLU A 1050 28.21 -23.17 44.26
N LEU A 1051 28.55 -22.12 43.49
CA LEU A 1051 29.60 -22.21 42.48
C LEU A 1051 30.95 -22.60 43.09
N PHE A 1052 31.37 -21.94 44.18
CA PHE A 1052 32.58 -22.34 44.90
C PHE A 1052 32.50 -23.77 45.43
N ARG A 1053 31.34 -24.20 45.93
CA ARG A 1053 31.15 -25.59 46.38
C ARG A 1053 31.33 -26.58 45.24
N LEU A 1054 30.71 -26.35 44.08
CA LEU A 1054 30.81 -27.24 42.93
C LEU A 1054 32.23 -27.29 42.37
N THR A 1055 32.92 -26.16 42.27
CA THR A 1055 34.34 -26.13 41.88
C THR A 1055 35.19 -26.96 42.83
N GLY A 1056 35.01 -26.77 44.15
CA GLY A 1056 35.72 -27.56 45.16
C GLY A 1056 35.40 -29.06 45.07
N LEU A 1057 34.14 -29.41 44.85
CA LEU A 1057 33.70 -30.80 44.70
C LEU A 1057 34.30 -31.47 43.46
N TYR A 1058 34.39 -30.77 42.33
CA TYR A 1058 34.93 -31.33 41.08
C TYR A 1058 36.45 -31.46 41.12
N LEU A 1059 37.15 -30.48 41.71
CA LEU A 1059 38.58 -30.59 41.98
C LEU A 1059 38.89 -31.75 42.94
N ALA A 1060 38.07 -31.93 43.99
CA ALA A 1060 38.18 -33.06 44.92
C ALA A 1060 37.81 -34.41 44.28
N GLY A 1061 36.84 -34.46 43.37
CA GLY A 1061 36.41 -35.68 42.67
C GLY A 1061 37.41 -36.19 41.63
N GLY A 1062 38.38 -35.35 41.23
CA GLY A 1062 39.58 -35.80 40.53
C GLY A 1062 40.48 -36.70 41.38
N ALA A 1063 40.35 -36.66 42.72
CA ALA A 1063 41.24 -37.31 43.68
C ALA A 1063 41.14 -38.84 43.78
N ASP A 1064 40.07 -39.45 43.24
CA ASP A 1064 39.85 -40.91 43.30
C ASP A 1064 40.63 -41.69 42.21
N GLN A 1065 41.47 -41.02 41.41
CA GLN A 1065 42.44 -41.68 40.51
C GLN A 1065 43.82 -41.73 41.18
N GLU A 1066 44.46 -42.92 41.19
CA GLU A 1066 45.87 -43.09 41.60
C GLU A 1066 46.77 -42.20 40.73
N GLY A 1067 47.15 -41.03 41.24
CA GLY A 1067 47.95 -40.03 40.52
C GLY A 1067 47.55 -38.57 40.69
N THR A 1068 46.55 -38.24 41.50
CA THR A 1068 46.08 -36.85 41.67
C THR A 1068 47.15 -35.95 42.29
N GLU A 1069 47.42 -34.80 41.66
CA GLU A 1069 48.41 -33.84 42.12
C GLU A 1069 47.98 -33.17 43.44
N PRO A 1070 48.89 -32.99 44.42
CA PRO A 1070 48.61 -32.32 45.69
C PRO A 1070 47.98 -30.93 45.53
N GLU A 1071 48.34 -30.22 44.47
CA GLU A 1071 47.86 -28.87 44.14
C GLU A 1071 46.34 -28.83 43.91
N CYS A 1072 45.74 -29.88 43.33
CA CYS A 1072 44.29 -29.95 43.13
C CYS A 1072 43.51 -30.09 44.45
N VAL A 1073 44.10 -30.77 45.43
CA VAL A 1073 43.48 -30.97 46.75
C VAL A 1073 43.49 -29.69 47.57
N ASP A 1074 44.59 -28.95 47.56
CA ASP A 1074 44.69 -27.65 48.23
C ASP A 1074 43.74 -26.62 47.59
N ALA A 1075 43.64 -26.61 46.25
CA ALA A 1075 42.68 -25.77 45.53
C ALA A 1075 41.22 -26.13 45.87
N ALA A 1076 40.89 -27.42 46.04
CA ALA A 1076 39.57 -27.85 46.47
C ALA A 1076 39.22 -27.38 47.89
N ILE A 1077 40.18 -27.45 48.82
CA ILE A 1077 40.02 -26.95 50.20
C ILE A 1077 39.78 -25.44 50.20
N ASP A 1078 40.54 -24.66 49.43
CA ASP A 1078 40.33 -23.21 49.31
C ASP A 1078 38.92 -22.90 48.78
N CYS A 1079 38.46 -23.62 47.76
CA CYS A 1079 37.11 -23.49 47.22
C CYS A 1079 36.03 -23.75 48.30
N PHE A 1080 36.17 -24.80 49.11
CA PHE A 1080 35.23 -25.07 50.21
C PHE A 1080 35.25 -23.99 51.29
N HIS A 1081 36.43 -23.48 51.67
CA HIS A 1081 36.54 -22.36 52.61
C HIS A 1081 35.85 -21.10 52.06
N ARG A 1082 36.05 -20.78 50.78
CA ARG A 1082 35.39 -19.66 50.10
C ARG A 1082 33.87 -19.86 50.05
N ALA A 1083 33.40 -21.06 49.74
CA ALA A 1083 31.97 -21.40 49.75
C ALA A 1083 31.33 -21.17 51.12
N ILE A 1084 31.93 -21.72 52.19
CA ILE A 1084 31.43 -21.56 53.58
C ILE A 1084 31.48 -20.10 54.01
N ALA A 1085 32.59 -19.40 53.75
CA ALA A 1085 32.74 -17.99 54.12
C ALA A 1085 31.74 -17.09 53.36
N ARG A 1086 31.46 -17.39 52.09
CA ARG A 1086 30.46 -16.68 51.30
C ARG A 1086 29.05 -16.94 51.82
N ALA A 1087 28.70 -18.21 52.04
CA ALA A 1087 27.39 -18.60 52.58
C ALA A 1087 27.12 -17.95 53.95
N ARG A 1088 28.10 -17.94 54.86
CA ARG A 1088 27.98 -17.27 56.17
C ARG A 1088 27.75 -15.78 56.05
N ARG A 1089 28.49 -15.09 55.17
CA ARG A 1089 28.32 -13.64 54.94
C ARG A 1089 26.93 -13.29 54.39
N GLN A 1090 26.33 -14.19 53.62
CA GLN A 1090 25.00 -14.01 53.04
C GLN A 1090 23.87 -14.48 53.97
N GLY A 1091 24.18 -15.16 55.08
CA GLY A 1091 23.17 -15.83 55.91
C GLY A 1091 22.56 -17.09 55.25
N ALA A 1092 23.24 -17.66 54.26
CA ALA A 1092 22.76 -18.79 53.44
C ALA A 1092 23.05 -20.15 54.09
N ARG A 1093 22.33 -20.50 55.16
CA ARG A 1093 22.58 -21.72 55.95
C ARG A 1093 22.42 -23.02 55.18
N ALA A 1094 21.48 -23.12 54.23
CA ALA A 1094 21.34 -24.32 53.40
C ALA A 1094 22.57 -24.55 52.50
N LEU A 1095 23.12 -23.47 51.92
CA LEU A 1095 24.33 -23.55 51.10
C LEU A 1095 25.58 -23.82 51.95
N GLU A 1096 25.65 -23.24 53.16
CA GLU A 1096 26.70 -23.55 54.14
C GLU A 1096 26.69 -25.03 54.51
N LEU A 1097 25.52 -25.63 54.76
CA LEU A 1097 25.37 -27.04 55.10
C LEU A 1097 25.91 -27.95 53.98
N ARG A 1098 25.58 -27.64 52.72
CA ARG A 1098 26.09 -28.40 51.57
C ARG A 1098 27.60 -28.32 51.46
N ALA A 1099 28.15 -27.11 51.53
CA ALA A 1099 29.58 -26.89 51.44
C ALA A 1099 30.34 -27.57 52.59
N ALA A 1100 29.82 -27.47 53.82
CA ALA A 1100 30.38 -28.13 54.99
C ALA A 1100 30.30 -29.66 54.89
N SER A 1101 29.22 -30.22 54.32
CA SER A 1101 29.05 -31.66 54.15
C SER A 1101 30.07 -32.23 53.17
N ASP A 1102 30.24 -31.59 52.00
CA ASP A 1102 31.23 -32.05 51.00
C ASP A 1102 32.66 -31.83 51.49
N PHE A 1103 32.93 -30.71 52.19
CA PHE A 1103 34.23 -30.48 52.80
C PHE A 1103 34.56 -31.50 53.90
N ALA A 1104 33.57 -31.86 54.74
CA ALA A 1104 33.73 -32.90 55.75
C ALA A 1104 34.04 -34.27 55.12
N ARG A 1105 33.43 -34.61 53.96
CA ARG A 1105 33.78 -35.83 53.20
C ARG A 1105 35.23 -35.80 52.71
N LEU A 1106 35.72 -34.66 52.22
CA LEU A 1106 37.12 -34.52 51.80
C LEU A 1106 38.09 -34.66 53.00
N LEU A 1107 37.79 -33.99 54.11
CA LEU A 1107 38.58 -34.09 55.36
C LEU A 1107 38.60 -35.52 55.91
N GLN A 1108 37.47 -36.24 55.83
CA GLN A 1108 37.38 -37.65 56.19
C GLN A 1108 38.33 -38.51 55.35
N ARG A 1109 38.38 -38.28 54.02
CA ARG A 1109 39.31 -38.98 53.11
C ARG A 1109 40.78 -38.68 53.44
N GLN A 1110 41.07 -37.50 53.98
CA GLN A 1110 42.40 -37.11 54.47
C GLN A 1110 42.72 -37.61 55.90
N GLY A 1111 41.81 -38.35 56.54
CA GLY A 1111 41.97 -38.82 57.93
C GLY A 1111 41.78 -37.75 59.02
N LYS A 1112 41.25 -36.58 58.67
CA LYS A 1112 41.01 -35.45 59.60
C LYS A 1112 39.60 -35.50 60.20
N THR A 1113 39.23 -36.63 60.80
CA THR A 1113 37.85 -36.92 61.26
C THR A 1113 37.32 -35.93 62.32
N ALA A 1114 38.19 -35.46 63.24
CA ALA A 1114 37.79 -34.48 64.26
C ALA A 1114 37.43 -33.11 63.65
N GLU A 1115 38.21 -32.66 62.68
CA GLU A 1115 37.96 -31.42 61.95
C GLU A 1115 36.71 -31.53 61.07
N ALA A 1116 36.55 -32.66 60.36
CA ALA A 1116 35.35 -32.98 59.58
C ALA A 1116 34.07 -32.95 60.44
N THR A 1117 34.14 -33.52 61.65
CA THR A 1117 33.00 -33.54 62.59
C THR A 1117 32.65 -32.13 63.07
N GLN A 1118 33.66 -31.33 63.41
CA GLN A 1118 33.45 -29.96 63.91
C GLN A 1118 32.81 -29.07 62.85
N VAL A 1119 33.38 -29.05 61.64
CA VAL A 1119 32.89 -28.23 60.51
C VAL A 1119 31.43 -28.50 60.20
N LEU A 1120 31.02 -29.77 60.16
CA LEU A 1120 29.65 -30.14 59.83
C LEU A 1120 28.67 -29.93 61.00
N ARG A 1121 29.10 -30.21 62.24
CA ARG A 1121 28.26 -30.06 63.44
C ARG A 1121 27.88 -28.59 63.69
N ASP A 1122 28.81 -27.68 63.45
CA ASP A 1122 28.63 -26.24 63.66
C ASP A 1122 27.46 -25.67 62.86
N VAL A 1123 27.26 -26.14 61.62
CA VAL A 1123 26.12 -25.72 60.79
C VAL A 1123 24.90 -26.61 61.00
N TYR A 1124 25.04 -27.92 61.16
CA TYR A 1124 23.90 -28.83 61.32
C TYR A 1124 23.04 -28.49 62.55
N THR A 1125 23.68 -28.11 63.66
CA THR A 1125 22.98 -27.75 64.92
C THR A 1125 22.18 -26.46 64.84
N TRP A 1126 22.36 -25.65 63.80
CA TRP A 1126 21.61 -24.41 63.60
C TRP A 1126 20.18 -24.68 63.09
N PHE A 1127 19.97 -25.77 62.35
CA PHE A 1127 18.68 -26.07 61.74
C PHE A 1127 17.62 -26.46 62.79
N THR A 1128 16.41 -25.93 62.62
CA THR A 1128 15.26 -26.20 63.49
C THR A 1128 14.11 -26.91 62.77
N GLU A 1129 14.16 -27.02 61.45
CA GLU A 1129 13.11 -27.58 60.60
C GLU A 1129 13.72 -28.27 59.36
N GLY A 1130 12.94 -29.05 58.60
CA GLY A 1130 13.40 -29.71 57.37
C GLY A 1130 14.28 -30.94 57.51
N PHE A 1131 14.30 -31.61 58.66
CA PHE A 1131 15.10 -32.83 58.90
C PHE A 1131 14.71 -34.02 58.01
N ASP A 1132 13.60 -33.93 57.29
CA ASP A 1132 13.15 -34.87 56.26
C ASP A 1132 13.77 -34.58 54.87
N THR A 1133 14.40 -33.43 54.68
CA THR A 1133 15.07 -33.08 53.42
C THR A 1133 16.36 -33.87 53.23
N ARG A 1134 16.69 -34.14 51.95
CA ARG A 1134 17.83 -34.99 51.59
C ARG A 1134 19.17 -34.47 52.11
N ASP A 1135 19.40 -33.16 52.04
CA ASP A 1135 20.67 -32.56 52.48
C ASP A 1135 20.89 -32.73 54.00
N LEU A 1136 19.84 -32.54 54.81
CA LEU A 1136 19.92 -32.74 56.26
C LEU A 1136 20.04 -34.22 56.63
N GLN A 1137 19.34 -35.12 55.93
CA GLN A 1137 19.49 -36.56 56.11
C GLN A 1137 20.91 -37.04 55.79
N GLU A 1138 21.48 -36.58 54.67
CA GLU A 1138 22.86 -36.92 54.27
C GLU A 1138 23.90 -36.35 55.26
N ALA A 1139 23.70 -35.10 55.72
CA ALA A 1139 24.56 -34.49 56.73
C ALA A 1139 24.51 -35.24 58.07
N LYS A 1140 23.32 -35.67 58.51
CA LYS A 1140 23.14 -36.47 59.72
C LYS A 1140 23.82 -37.82 59.61
N ALA A 1141 23.62 -38.53 58.50
CA ALA A 1141 24.27 -39.81 58.25
C ALA A 1141 25.80 -39.69 58.23
N LEU A 1142 26.33 -38.60 57.67
CA LEU A 1142 27.76 -38.32 57.68
C LEU A 1142 28.30 -38.02 59.09
N LEU A 1143 27.58 -37.22 59.89
CA LEU A 1143 27.94 -36.98 61.29
C LEU A 1143 27.97 -38.27 62.11
N ASP A 1144 27.00 -39.16 61.90
CA ASP A 1144 26.94 -40.45 62.59
C ASP A 1144 28.10 -41.38 62.17
N ALA A 1145 28.44 -41.39 60.88
CA ALA A 1145 29.58 -42.15 60.37
C ALA A 1145 30.94 -41.64 60.88
N LEU A 1146 31.10 -40.30 60.98
CA LEU A 1146 32.31 -39.68 61.54
C LEU A 1146 32.44 -39.94 63.05
N GLY A 1147 31.31 -39.95 63.78
CA GLY A 1147 31.27 -40.30 65.20
C GLY A 1147 31.70 -41.73 65.46
N ALA A 1148 31.21 -42.69 64.66
CA ALA A 1148 31.57 -44.10 64.78
C ALA A 1148 33.04 -44.44 64.40
N GLN A 1149 33.75 -43.52 63.74
CA GLN A 1149 35.18 -43.65 63.40
C GLN A 1149 36.10 -42.96 64.42
N ALA A 1150 35.55 -42.13 65.31
CA ALA A 1150 36.28 -41.44 66.37
C ALA A 1150 36.25 -42.18 67.72
N GLU A 1151 35.30 -43.12 67.87
CA GLU A 1151 35.28 -44.18 68.91
C GLU A 1151 36.17 -45.36 68.50
#